data_AF-A0A4Q5AZR1-F1
#
_entry.id   AF-A0A4Q5AZR1-F1
#
_cell.length_a   1.000
_cell.length_b   1.000
_cell.length_c   1.000
_cell.angle_alpha   90.00
_cell.angle_beta   90.00
_cell.angle_gamma   90.00
#
_symmetry.space_group_name_H-M   'P 1'
#
loop_
_entity.id
_entity.type
_entity.pdbx_description
1 polymer ?
#
loop_
_entity_poly.entity_id
_entity_poly.type
_entity_poly.pdbx_seq_one_letter_code
_entity_poly.pdbx_strand_id
1 'polypeptide(L)'
;MTATTTTEDPTTPDASDASTFDVNEFLNRLDAVFASHSAATKAEPLLLDAMTDAENAGDFAGLLTVLNETMGFYRSQGRHQDNQWIIQRAIELALRLGLEGTEAWTTTLINAATSQRAAGNMEQAEDLYEQALASARTTLAPTDRRLAALHNNYSMLLSETDRPAKARAELEEALHILESSSPDPTHDVDIASTCTNLALLTLQNGSGGEQALSEARTLADRALAIYRDAHAEHSAHFASALAGAAQVSFAAGDAVAAVRDYERALAIIAECYGEHTEYYAVTAQNLAEARAALAAQGTPDSARTPEGPQPSPAQPSAPHRHVEPAAHPAQTSGLQLARDYWLAYGKPIIAERYAEFAPRIAVGLVGHGSECYGFDDALSHDHDFGPRFCMWLTADDYARIGEQLQADYESLPAQFHGFARTSATPRAQGAGRRSGVFEIGEFFTSITGYPTAPGEDEPHLWMMLDEATLAAATNGRVFADALGAFSKTRQSFKLMPDDVRLALVSKRLGMIAQAGQYNLPRMLQRGDGAAAWLCVSEFADAVSSLVFLINNPVTVGYAPYYKWRFAALRALSARAGMRLTGVCAQLEQVLRLASAACFGGAGFGEGGAGAAPNVREVQRIVGDICAQIVQTLQDLGLTTSDEDFLEWQRPYIEAHITSDAACLHSL
;
A
#
# COMPACT_ATOMS: atom_id res chain seq x y z
N MET A 1 -19.78 -72.16 42.69
CA MET A 1 -21.12 -72.04 42.06
C MET A 1 -21.42 -70.55 41.98
N THR A 2 -21.02 -69.88 40.91
CA THR A 2 -21.69 -69.73 39.60
C THR A 2 -22.64 -68.53 39.55
N ALA A 3 -22.21 -67.55 38.75
CA ALA A 3 -22.95 -66.62 37.89
C ALA A 3 -23.96 -65.63 38.48
N THR A 4 -23.69 -64.33 38.30
CA THR A 4 -24.44 -63.34 37.45
C THR A 4 -23.73 -61.97 37.50
N THR A 5 -23.05 -61.53 36.43
CA THR A 5 -23.42 -60.53 35.38
C THR A 5 -23.18 -59.04 35.70
N THR A 6 -22.33 -58.38 34.89
CA THR A 6 -22.30 -56.93 34.50
C THR A 6 -21.35 -56.80 33.29
N THR A 7 -21.86 -56.71 32.06
CA THR A 7 -22.08 -55.50 31.20
C THR A 7 -20.80 -54.80 30.73
N GLU A 8 -20.64 -54.82 29.40
CA GLU A 8 -19.57 -54.28 28.56
C GLU A 8 -19.54 -52.74 28.54
N ASP A 9 -18.33 -52.18 28.43
CA ASP A 9 -18.04 -50.77 28.18
C ASP A 9 -17.36 -50.68 26.79
N PRO A 10 -17.71 -49.73 25.90
CA PRO A 10 -17.14 -49.67 24.57
C PRO A 10 -15.75 -49.03 24.62
N THR A 11 -14.77 -49.77 24.14
CA THR A 11 -13.39 -49.33 23.96
C THR A 11 -13.30 -48.12 23.03
N THR A 12 -12.74 -47.04 23.55
CA THR A 12 -12.18 -45.90 22.82
C THR A 12 -11.28 -46.36 21.67
N PRO A 13 -11.33 -45.74 20.47
CA PRO A 13 -10.39 -46.02 19.39
C PRO A 13 -8.97 -45.62 19.81
N ASP A 14 -8.02 -46.48 19.48
CA ASP A 14 -6.59 -46.36 19.69
C ASP A 14 -6.05 -45.10 18.97
N ALA A 15 -5.47 -44.17 19.74
CA ALA A 15 -4.90 -42.91 19.25
C ALA A 15 -3.39 -43.06 18.97
N SER A 16 -3.02 -43.99 18.08
CA SER A 16 -1.62 -44.38 17.86
C SER A 16 -1.11 -44.39 16.42
N ASP A 17 -1.77 -43.66 15.49
CA ASP A 17 -1.18 -43.34 14.18
C ASP A 17 -1.37 -41.83 13.86
N ALA A 18 -0.75 -40.96 14.67
CA ALA A 18 -0.52 -39.57 14.28
C ALA A 18 0.75 -39.52 13.44
N SER A 19 0.62 -39.25 12.13
CA SER A 19 1.76 -39.03 11.25
C SER A 19 2.61 -37.88 11.78
N THR A 20 3.86 -38.16 12.17
CA THR A 20 4.82 -37.13 12.56
C THR A 20 5.28 -36.35 11.33
N PHE A 21 5.16 -35.02 11.36
CA PHE A 21 5.71 -34.15 10.32
C PHE A 21 7.25 -34.20 10.33
N ASP A 22 7.88 -34.45 9.18
CA ASP A 22 9.34 -34.44 9.03
C ASP A 22 9.78 -33.15 8.32
N VAL A 23 10.30 -32.20 9.10
CA VAL A 23 10.78 -30.92 8.60
C VAL A 23 11.95 -31.07 7.61
N ASN A 24 12.81 -32.06 7.78
CA ASN A 24 13.96 -32.25 6.88
C ASN A 24 13.50 -32.81 5.54
N GLU A 25 12.54 -33.72 5.54
CA GLU A 25 11.94 -34.20 4.30
C GLU A 25 11.25 -33.05 3.55
N PHE A 26 10.49 -32.21 4.26
CA PHE A 26 9.87 -31.01 3.70
C PHE A 26 10.91 -30.08 3.05
N LEU A 27 11.99 -29.72 3.76
CA LEU A 27 13.02 -28.83 3.24
C LEU A 27 13.71 -29.42 2.00
N ASN A 28 14.06 -30.71 2.03
CA ASN A 28 14.63 -31.39 0.87
C ASN A 28 13.70 -31.39 -0.36
N ARG A 29 12.38 -31.52 -0.14
CA ARG A 29 11.38 -31.44 -1.22
C ARG A 29 11.25 -30.02 -1.76
N LEU A 30 11.29 -29.02 -0.88
CA LEU A 30 11.24 -27.61 -1.25
C LEU A 30 12.49 -27.24 -2.09
N ASP A 31 13.68 -27.67 -1.66
CA ASP A 31 14.93 -27.48 -2.39
C ASP A 31 14.88 -28.13 -3.79
N ALA A 32 14.32 -29.34 -3.89
CA ALA A 32 14.14 -30.01 -5.19
C ALA A 32 13.18 -29.24 -6.12
N VAL A 33 12.15 -28.58 -5.58
CA VAL A 33 11.23 -27.73 -6.34
C VAL A 33 11.96 -26.49 -6.88
N PHE A 34 12.78 -25.83 -6.06
CA PHE A 34 13.59 -24.70 -6.50
C PHE A 34 14.67 -25.11 -7.52
N ALA A 35 15.40 -26.20 -7.27
CA ALA A 35 16.43 -26.70 -8.17
C ALA A 35 15.88 -27.11 -9.56
N SER A 36 14.64 -27.60 -9.60
CA SER A 36 13.96 -27.95 -10.85
C SER A 36 13.31 -26.76 -11.57
N HIS A 37 13.53 -25.53 -11.10
CA HIS A 37 12.93 -24.29 -11.65
C HIS A 37 11.40 -24.37 -11.73
N SER A 38 10.76 -25.17 -10.86
CA SER A 38 9.31 -25.39 -10.84
C SER A 38 8.61 -24.65 -9.69
N ALA A 39 9.36 -23.80 -8.98
CA ALA A 39 8.89 -23.04 -7.82
C ALA A 39 7.63 -22.21 -8.10
N ALA A 40 7.52 -21.59 -9.28
CA ALA A 40 6.36 -20.79 -9.66
C ALA A 40 5.01 -21.54 -9.64
N THR A 41 5.02 -22.88 -9.68
CA THR A 41 3.80 -23.69 -9.69
C THR A 41 3.70 -24.68 -8.54
N LYS A 42 4.84 -25.14 -7.99
CA LYS A 42 4.88 -26.22 -7.00
C LYS A 42 5.27 -25.79 -5.59
N ALA A 43 5.90 -24.63 -5.42
CA ALA A 43 6.38 -24.23 -4.10
C ALA A 43 5.22 -23.86 -3.18
N GLU A 44 4.26 -23.05 -3.63
CA GLU A 44 3.13 -22.65 -2.79
C GLU A 44 2.26 -23.83 -2.33
N PRO A 45 1.79 -24.75 -3.19
CA PRO A 45 1.04 -25.92 -2.72
C PRO A 45 1.84 -26.74 -1.70
N LEU A 46 3.13 -26.94 -1.94
CA LEU A 46 3.99 -27.67 -1.01
C LEU A 46 4.12 -26.98 0.35
N LEU A 47 4.24 -25.65 0.37
CA LEU A 47 4.32 -24.86 1.59
C LEU A 47 3.00 -24.91 2.38
N LEU A 48 1.86 -24.75 1.72
CA LEU A 48 0.54 -24.79 2.34
C LEU A 48 0.18 -26.19 2.87
N ASP A 49 0.50 -27.24 2.11
CA ASP A 49 0.35 -28.63 2.53
C ASP A 49 1.22 -28.90 3.76
N ALA A 50 2.49 -28.48 3.74
CA ALA A 50 3.40 -28.66 4.86
C ALA A 50 2.98 -27.91 6.13
N MET A 51 2.36 -26.72 6.01
CA MET A 51 1.76 -26.04 7.17
C MET A 51 0.63 -26.86 7.77
N THR A 52 -0.25 -27.38 6.92
CA THR A 52 -1.40 -28.18 7.33
C THR A 52 -0.95 -29.48 8.00
N ASP A 53 0.04 -30.15 7.43
CA ASP A 53 0.62 -31.38 7.97
C ASP A 53 1.30 -31.13 9.32
N ALA A 54 2.10 -30.06 9.43
CA ALA A 54 2.75 -29.68 10.69
C ALA A 54 1.74 -29.30 11.78
N GLU A 55 0.67 -28.57 11.43
CA GLU A 55 -0.43 -28.23 12.36
C GLU A 55 -1.18 -29.49 12.83
N ASN A 56 -1.53 -30.40 11.91
CA ASN A 56 -2.22 -31.65 12.24
C ASN A 56 -1.37 -32.60 13.09
N ALA A 57 -0.06 -32.61 12.87
CA ALA A 57 0.89 -33.38 13.67
C ALA A 57 1.16 -32.76 15.05
N GLY A 58 0.73 -31.51 15.29
CA GLY A 58 1.06 -30.75 16.49
C GLY A 58 2.55 -30.36 16.58
N ASP A 59 3.29 -30.41 15.46
CA ASP A 59 4.69 -30.02 15.39
C ASP A 59 4.82 -28.50 15.15
N PHE A 60 4.65 -27.74 16.22
CA PHE A 60 4.73 -26.29 16.17
C PHE A 60 6.13 -25.75 15.83
N ALA A 61 7.20 -26.52 16.10
CA ALA A 61 8.55 -26.14 15.71
C ALA A 61 8.77 -26.33 14.20
N GLY A 62 8.30 -27.45 13.66
CA GLY A 62 8.22 -27.69 12.22
C GLY A 62 7.39 -26.63 11.51
N LEU A 63 6.21 -26.30 12.05
CA LEU A 63 5.34 -25.25 11.52
C LEU A 63 6.03 -23.88 11.45
N LEU A 64 6.76 -23.48 12.50
CA LEU A 64 7.49 -22.21 12.49
C LEU A 64 8.58 -22.18 11.40
N THR A 65 9.22 -23.31 11.12
CA THR A 65 10.15 -23.45 9.99
C THR A 65 9.42 -23.25 8.67
N VAL A 66 8.29 -23.93 8.45
CA VAL A 66 7.49 -23.78 7.22
C VAL A 66 7.00 -22.33 7.02
N LEU A 67 6.56 -21.67 8.10
CA LEU A 67 6.15 -20.26 8.05
C LEU A 67 7.32 -19.34 7.67
N ASN A 68 8.52 -19.59 8.19
CA ASN A 68 9.72 -18.83 7.82
C ASN A 68 10.07 -18.98 6.34
N GLU A 69 10.02 -20.20 5.80
CA GLU A 69 10.23 -20.43 4.37
C GLU A 69 9.16 -19.75 3.51
N THR A 70 7.91 -19.76 3.99
CA THR A 70 6.81 -19.14 3.26
C THR A 70 6.92 -17.61 3.24
N MET A 71 7.44 -17.00 4.32
CA MET A 71 7.75 -15.56 4.30
C MET A 71 8.74 -15.21 3.20
N GLY A 72 9.80 -16.02 3.05
CA GLY A 72 10.77 -15.87 1.98
C GLY A 72 10.16 -16.05 0.59
N PHE A 73 9.35 -17.10 0.41
CA PHE A 73 8.68 -17.40 -0.84
C PHE A 73 7.73 -16.28 -1.29
N TYR A 74 6.76 -15.88 -0.47
CA TYR A 74 5.82 -14.83 -0.84
C TYR A 74 6.48 -13.47 -1.03
N ARG A 75 7.53 -13.15 -0.25
CA ARG A 75 8.37 -11.97 -0.49
C ARG A 75 8.99 -12.01 -1.89
N SER A 76 9.57 -13.14 -2.30
CA SER A 76 10.20 -13.28 -3.62
C SER A 76 9.22 -13.15 -4.80
N GLN A 77 7.95 -13.48 -4.58
CA GLN A 77 6.89 -13.39 -5.59
C GLN A 77 6.16 -12.03 -5.58
N GLY A 78 6.56 -11.08 -4.73
CA GLY A 78 5.85 -9.81 -4.57
C GLY A 78 4.45 -9.95 -3.96
N ARG A 79 4.12 -11.11 -3.38
CA ARG A 79 2.81 -11.43 -2.79
C ARG A 79 2.72 -10.92 -1.35
N HIS A 80 2.85 -9.61 -1.21
CA HIS A 80 2.98 -8.95 0.08
C HIS A 80 1.74 -9.08 0.98
N GLN A 81 0.54 -9.11 0.37
CA GLN A 81 -0.71 -9.26 1.11
C GLN A 81 -0.85 -10.64 1.74
N ASP A 82 -0.58 -11.71 0.98
CA ASP A 82 -0.60 -13.08 1.48
C ASP A 82 0.45 -13.28 2.58
N ASN A 83 1.59 -12.60 2.46
CA ASN A 83 2.66 -12.66 3.44
C ASN A 83 2.32 -12.01 4.79
N GLN A 84 1.36 -11.06 4.84
CA GLN A 84 0.99 -10.42 6.11
C GLN A 84 0.46 -11.42 7.13
N TRP A 85 -0.37 -12.37 6.69
CA TRP A 85 -0.86 -13.44 7.55
C TRP A 85 0.30 -14.32 8.05
N ILE A 86 1.26 -14.66 7.17
CA ILE A 86 2.37 -15.57 7.49
C ILE A 86 3.25 -14.93 8.56
N ILE A 87 3.56 -13.64 8.40
CA ILE A 87 4.34 -12.84 9.35
C ILE A 87 3.68 -12.84 10.73
N GLN A 88 2.40 -12.49 10.81
CA GLN A 88 1.66 -12.45 12.07
C GLN A 88 1.62 -13.84 12.73
N ARG A 89 1.30 -14.87 11.96
CA ARG A 89 1.24 -16.26 12.44
C ARG A 89 2.60 -16.73 12.97
N ALA A 90 3.69 -16.44 12.27
CA ALA A 90 5.04 -16.83 12.68
C ALA A 90 5.46 -16.16 13.99
N ILE A 91 5.22 -14.85 14.12
CA ILE A 91 5.54 -14.09 15.34
C ILE A 91 4.71 -14.61 16.52
N GLU A 92 3.39 -14.74 16.35
CA GLU A 92 2.51 -15.27 17.40
C GLU A 92 2.91 -16.68 17.84
N LEU A 93 3.22 -17.56 16.89
CA LEU A 93 3.63 -18.92 17.19
C LEU A 93 4.95 -18.93 17.95
N ALA A 94 5.94 -18.15 17.52
CA ALA A 94 7.22 -18.06 18.21
C ALA A 94 7.08 -17.53 19.65
N LEU A 95 6.19 -16.56 19.88
CA LEU A 95 5.85 -16.05 21.21
C LEU A 95 5.16 -17.13 22.06
N ARG A 96 4.18 -17.86 21.51
CA ARG A 96 3.48 -18.96 22.22
C ARG A 96 4.42 -20.09 22.62
N LEU A 97 5.44 -20.36 21.80
CA LEU A 97 6.47 -21.34 22.08
C LEU A 97 7.55 -20.83 23.05
N GLY A 98 7.49 -19.55 23.46
CA GLY A 98 8.46 -18.96 24.38
C GLY A 98 9.88 -18.87 23.80
N LEU A 99 9.99 -18.62 22.49
CA LEU A 99 11.28 -18.61 21.78
C LEU A 99 12.04 -17.28 21.90
N GLU A 100 11.53 -16.30 22.64
CA GLU A 100 12.18 -15.01 22.85
C GLU A 100 13.63 -15.20 23.36
N GLY A 101 14.57 -14.51 22.73
CA GLY A 101 16.00 -14.64 23.06
C GLY A 101 16.66 -15.94 22.56
N THR A 102 16.04 -16.65 21.61
CA THR A 102 16.66 -17.79 20.89
C THR A 102 17.03 -17.42 19.46
N GLU A 103 17.89 -18.22 18.82
CA GLU A 103 18.23 -18.02 17.40
C GLU A 103 17.00 -18.14 16.47
N ALA A 104 16.04 -19.01 16.79
CA ALA A 104 14.82 -19.19 16.00
C ALA A 104 13.94 -17.93 16.01
N TRP A 105 13.87 -17.24 17.15
CA TRP A 105 13.21 -15.95 17.26
C TRP A 105 13.93 -14.88 16.44
N THR A 106 15.26 -14.81 16.53
CA THR A 106 16.06 -13.89 15.70
C THR A 106 15.81 -14.09 14.22
N THR A 107 15.84 -15.34 13.72
CA THR A 107 15.54 -15.66 12.31
C THR A 107 14.14 -15.21 11.90
N THR A 108 13.14 -15.46 12.75
CA THR A 108 11.74 -15.07 12.49
C THR A 108 11.60 -13.56 12.36
N LEU A 109 12.23 -12.80 13.26
CA LEU A 109 12.24 -11.33 13.19
C LEU A 109 12.94 -10.78 11.95
N ILE A 110 14.09 -11.34 11.57
CA ILE A 110 14.82 -10.93 10.34
C ILE A 110 13.94 -11.13 9.10
N ASN A 111 13.28 -12.28 9.01
CA ASN A 111 12.40 -12.61 7.88
C ASN A 111 11.15 -11.75 7.85
N ALA A 112 10.53 -11.49 9.01
CA ALA A 112 9.39 -10.60 9.16
C ALA A 112 9.75 -9.17 8.76
N ALA A 113 10.84 -8.61 9.29
CA ALA A 113 11.31 -7.26 8.99
C ALA A 113 11.56 -7.06 7.49
N THR A 114 12.26 -8.02 6.87
CA THR A 114 12.58 -7.96 5.45
C THR A 114 11.34 -8.13 4.57
N SER A 115 10.35 -8.90 5.02
CA SER A 115 9.07 -9.02 4.32
C SER A 115 8.21 -7.76 4.45
N GLN A 116 8.20 -7.10 5.61
CA GLN A 116 7.51 -5.82 5.80
C GLN A 116 8.15 -4.68 5.01
N ARG A 117 9.49 -4.63 4.93
CA ARG A 117 10.21 -3.66 4.08
C ARG A 117 9.79 -3.84 2.62
N ALA A 118 9.83 -5.07 2.12
CA ALA A 118 9.43 -5.38 0.74
C ALA A 118 7.96 -5.02 0.46
N ALA A 119 7.08 -5.10 1.46
CA ALA A 119 5.68 -4.69 1.36
C ALA A 119 5.45 -3.17 1.42
N GLY A 120 6.50 -2.36 1.66
CA GLY A 120 6.40 -0.91 1.84
C GLY A 120 5.97 -0.46 3.24
N ASN A 121 5.84 -1.37 4.20
CA ASN A 121 5.46 -1.08 5.58
C ASN A 121 6.68 -0.63 6.40
N MET A 122 7.23 0.54 6.06
CA MET A 122 8.56 0.98 6.51
C MET A 122 8.71 1.09 8.04
N GLU A 123 7.68 1.60 8.73
CA GLU A 123 7.70 1.76 10.19
C GLU A 123 7.74 0.41 10.91
N GLN A 124 6.86 -0.53 10.52
CA GLN A 124 6.84 -1.88 11.08
C GLN A 124 8.12 -2.65 10.77
N ALA A 125 8.69 -2.45 9.57
CA ALA A 125 9.96 -3.04 9.19
C ALA A 125 11.10 -2.52 10.08
N GLU A 126 11.13 -1.22 10.37
CA GLU A 126 12.12 -0.60 11.26
C GLU A 126 12.05 -1.21 12.66
N ASP A 127 10.86 -1.23 13.25
CA ASP A 127 10.63 -1.81 14.59
C ASP A 127 11.10 -3.28 14.66
N LEU A 128 10.81 -4.07 13.62
CA LEU A 128 11.22 -5.48 13.56
C LEU A 128 12.73 -5.64 13.34
N TYR A 129 13.36 -4.77 12.54
CA TYR A 129 14.83 -4.79 12.36
C TYR A 129 15.55 -4.42 13.66
N GLU A 130 15.06 -3.43 14.40
CA GLU A 130 15.64 -3.06 15.70
C GLU A 130 15.51 -4.19 16.72
N GLN A 131 14.35 -4.85 16.78
CA GLN A 131 14.16 -6.05 17.60
C GLN A 131 15.06 -7.20 17.16
N ALA A 132 15.19 -7.43 15.85
CA ALA A 132 16.09 -8.45 15.30
C ALA A 132 17.55 -8.18 15.69
N LEU A 133 18.01 -6.94 15.60
CA LEU A 133 19.37 -6.54 15.99
C LEU A 133 19.61 -6.72 17.49
N ALA A 134 18.64 -6.33 18.33
CA ALA A 134 18.71 -6.53 19.77
C ALA A 134 18.78 -8.03 20.13
N SER A 135 17.94 -8.86 19.50
CA SER A 135 17.96 -10.31 19.68
C SER A 135 19.27 -10.92 19.19
N ALA A 136 19.72 -10.54 17.99
CA ALA A 136 20.94 -11.05 17.36
C ALA A 136 22.19 -10.78 18.20
N ARG A 137 22.30 -9.60 18.84
CA ARG A 137 23.44 -9.26 19.73
C ARG A 137 23.62 -10.22 20.91
N THR A 138 22.56 -10.92 21.32
CA THR A 138 22.59 -11.85 22.46
C THR A 138 22.57 -13.31 22.04
N THR A 139 22.10 -13.60 20.82
CA THR A 139 21.87 -14.97 20.34
C THR A 139 22.88 -15.43 19.30
N LEU A 140 23.52 -14.50 18.59
CA LEU A 140 24.47 -14.79 17.52
C LEU A 140 25.88 -14.39 17.94
N ALA A 141 26.87 -15.12 17.44
CA ALA A 141 28.27 -14.73 17.60
C ALA A 141 28.55 -13.41 16.83
N PRO A 142 29.50 -12.57 17.29
CA PRO A 142 29.85 -11.34 16.58
C PRO A 142 30.34 -11.55 15.13
N THR A 143 30.83 -12.75 14.81
CA THR A 143 31.27 -13.15 13.47
C THR A 143 30.23 -13.97 12.71
N ASP A 144 28.99 -14.05 13.20
CA ASP A 144 27.91 -14.82 12.56
C ASP A 144 27.44 -14.11 11.29
N ARG A 145 27.42 -14.84 10.17
CA ARG A 145 27.03 -14.28 8.87
C ARG A 145 25.56 -13.86 8.80
N ARG A 146 24.69 -14.43 9.64
CA ARG A 146 23.28 -13.97 9.76
C ARG A 146 23.19 -12.54 10.30
N LEU A 147 24.12 -12.15 11.18
CA LEU A 147 24.21 -10.77 11.67
C LEU A 147 24.62 -9.83 10.55
N ALA A 148 25.58 -10.23 9.70
CA ALA A 148 25.93 -9.43 8.51
C ALA A 148 24.76 -9.27 7.54
N ALA A 149 24.00 -10.34 7.27
CA ALA A 149 22.82 -10.28 6.42
C ALA A 149 21.74 -9.34 7.00
N LEU A 150 21.55 -9.34 8.32
CA LEU A 150 20.66 -8.40 9.01
C LEU A 150 21.11 -6.94 8.83
N HIS A 151 22.39 -6.64 9.06
CA HIS A 151 22.94 -5.30 8.83
C HIS A 151 22.77 -4.84 7.36
N ASN A 152 23.07 -5.72 6.40
CA ASN A 152 22.89 -5.43 4.98
C ASN A 152 21.41 -5.14 4.66
N ASN A 153 20.49 -5.97 5.16
CA ASN A 153 19.05 -5.76 4.96
C ASN A 153 18.52 -4.48 5.62
N TYR A 154 18.97 -4.17 6.83
CA TYR A 154 18.56 -2.95 7.52
C TYR A 154 19.07 -1.69 6.80
N SER A 155 20.27 -1.76 6.21
CA SER A 155 20.82 -0.67 5.40
C SER A 155 19.93 -0.29 4.22
N MET A 156 19.25 -1.26 3.60
CA MET A 156 18.32 -0.99 2.50
C MET A 156 17.14 -0.15 2.97
N LEU A 157 16.53 -0.51 4.10
CA LEU A 157 15.44 0.27 4.69
C LEU A 157 15.91 1.70 5.02
N LEU A 158 17.09 1.83 5.61
CA LEU A 158 17.66 3.15 5.95
C LEU A 158 17.94 3.99 4.70
N SER A 159 18.37 3.37 3.59
CA SER A 159 18.53 4.06 2.31
C SER A 159 17.19 4.52 1.74
N GLU A 160 16.19 3.63 1.72
CA GLU A 160 14.83 3.90 1.22
C GLU A 160 14.07 4.97 2.04
N THR A 161 14.52 5.23 3.27
CA THR A 161 13.94 6.22 4.20
C THR A 161 14.83 7.45 4.38
N ASP A 162 15.72 7.74 3.42
CA ASP A 162 16.56 8.94 3.35
C ASP A 162 17.53 9.12 4.55
N ARG A 163 18.10 8.00 5.03
CA ARG A 163 19.07 7.96 6.15
C ARG A 163 20.41 7.33 5.73
N PRO A 164 21.09 7.90 4.73
CA PRO A 164 22.22 7.26 4.08
C PRO A 164 23.47 7.09 4.92
N ALA A 165 23.75 8.02 5.83
CA ALA A 165 24.90 7.90 6.73
C ALA A 165 24.75 6.68 7.66
N LYS A 166 23.52 6.40 8.11
CA LYS A 166 23.23 5.20 8.90
C LYS A 166 23.31 3.95 8.03
N ALA A 167 22.71 3.96 6.84
CA ALA A 167 22.80 2.85 5.89
C ALA A 167 24.25 2.46 5.58
N ARG A 168 25.13 3.45 5.41
CA ARG A 168 26.56 3.23 5.18
C ARG A 168 27.22 2.53 6.36
N ALA A 169 26.95 2.99 7.59
CA ALA A 169 27.49 2.37 8.79
C ALA A 169 27.04 0.90 8.94
N GLU A 170 25.77 0.60 8.64
CA GLU A 170 25.26 -0.78 8.65
C GLU A 170 25.95 -1.66 7.60
N LEU A 171 26.17 -1.16 6.38
CA LEU A 171 26.89 -1.91 5.35
C LEU A 171 28.38 -2.09 5.65
N GLU A 172 29.04 -1.10 6.25
CA GLU A 172 30.43 -1.20 6.68
C GLU A 172 30.59 -2.26 7.79
N GLU A 173 29.64 -2.33 8.73
CA GLU A 173 29.60 -3.38 9.75
C GLU A 173 29.35 -4.76 9.13
N ALA A 174 28.39 -4.88 8.20
CA ALA A 174 28.16 -6.13 7.47
C ALA A 174 29.42 -6.62 6.75
N LEU A 175 30.11 -5.71 6.05
CA LEU A 175 31.34 -6.02 5.34
C LEU A 175 32.45 -6.48 6.31
N HIS A 176 32.59 -5.81 7.45
CA HIS A 176 33.57 -6.18 8.47
C HIS A 176 33.34 -7.59 9.03
N ILE A 177 32.09 -7.94 9.33
CA ILE A 177 31.71 -9.26 9.82
C ILE A 177 32.00 -10.33 8.77
N LEU A 178 31.66 -10.08 7.50
CA LEU A 178 31.91 -11.01 6.41
C LEU A 178 33.40 -11.21 6.15
N GLU A 179 34.20 -10.14 6.09
CA GLU A 179 35.66 -10.22 5.92
C GLU A 179 36.33 -10.97 7.07
N SER A 180 35.84 -10.78 8.30
CA SER A 180 36.41 -11.43 9.49
C SER A 180 36.01 -12.91 9.63
N SER A 181 34.86 -13.30 9.08
CA SER A 181 34.33 -14.67 9.14
C SER A 181 34.68 -15.51 7.92
N SER A 182 35.03 -14.89 6.80
CA SER A 182 35.29 -15.58 5.55
C SER A 182 36.64 -16.31 5.54
N PRO A 183 36.69 -17.60 5.16
CA PRO A 183 37.94 -18.32 5.00
C PRO A 183 38.71 -17.88 3.75
N ASP A 184 38.03 -17.29 2.76
CA ASP A 184 38.61 -16.72 1.55
C ASP A 184 37.78 -15.52 1.06
N PRO A 185 38.13 -14.30 1.53
CA PRO A 185 37.40 -13.08 1.15
C PRO A 185 37.40 -12.76 -0.35
N THR A 186 38.28 -13.38 -1.14
CA THR A 186 38.38 -13.12 -2.59
C THR A 186 37.40 -13.96 -3.41
N HIS A 187 36.82 -15.00 -2.83
CA HIS A 187 35.82 -15.88 -3.47
C HIS A 187 34.45 -15.81 -2.76
N ASP A 188 34.27 -14.86 -1.85
CA ASP A 188 33.07 -14.77 -1.00
C ASP A 188 31.98 -13.89 -1.61
N VAL A 189 30.93 -14.51 -2.13
CA VAL A 189 29.83 -13.82 -2.82
C VAL A 189 29.00 -12.89 -1.92
N ASP A 190 28.99 -13.08 -0.60
CA ASP A 190 28.27 -12.18 0.31
C ASP A 190 29.06 -10.87 0.50
N ILE A 191 30.40 -10.95 0.50
CA ILE A 191 31.28 -9.77 0.45
C ILE A 191 31.02 -9.01 -0.85
N ALA A 192 30.94 -9.72 -1.98
CA ALA A 192 30.64 -9.10 -3.27
C ALA A 192 29.29 -8.37 -3.27
N SER A 193 28.23 -9.02 -2.76
CA SER A 193 26.89 -8.41 -2.62
C SER A 193 26.90 -7.14 -1.75
N THR A 194 27.63 -7.18 -0.63
CA THR A 194 27.76 -6.03 0.27
C THR A 194 28.54 -4.88 -0.38
N CYS A 195 29.60 -5.19 -1.13
CA CYS A 195 30.34 -4.19 -1.92
C CYS A 195 29.47 -3.55 -3.01
N THR A 196 28.59 -4.30 -3.68
CA THR A 196 27.62 -3.76 -4.64
C THR A 196 26.68 -2.75 -3.98
N ASN A 197 26.12 -3.09 -2.82
CA ASN A 197 25.21 -2.19 -2.09
C ASN A 197 25.93 -0.92 -1.61
N LEU A 198 27.17 -1.02 -1.13
CA LEU A 198 28.00 0.13 -0.76
C LEU A 198 28.30 1.03 -1.96
N ALA A 199 28.61 0.45 -3.13
CA ALA A 199 28.87 1.22 -4.35
C ALA A 199 27.64 2.04 -4.76
N LEU A 200 26.46 1.42 -4.78
CA LEU A 200 25.20 2.08 -5.13
C LEU A 200 24.81 3.16 -4.11
N LEU A 201 24.94 2.87 -2.81
CA LEU A 201 24.66 3.86 -1.76
C LEU A 201 25.62 5.06 -1.86
N THR A 202 26.89 4.83 -2.21
CA THR A 202 27.88 5.89 -2.39
C THR A 202 27.49 6.83 -3.54
N LEU A 203 26.89 6.30 -4.61
CA LEU A 203 26.36 7.12 -5.71
C LEU A 203 25.11 7.91 -5.33
N GLN A 204 24.14 7.28 -4.65
CA GLN A 204 22.86 7.91 -4.28
C GLN A 204 23.04 9.15 -3.39
N ASN A 205 24.09 9.16 -2.56
CA ASN A 205 24.36 10.22 -1.59
C ASN A 205 25.38 11.25 -2.06
N GLY A 206 25.71 11.22 -3.35
CA GLY A 206 26.76 12.00 -3.99
C GLY A 206 26.52 13.50 -3.98
N SER A 207 26.72 14.12 -2.81
CA SER A 207 27.17 15.52 -2.66
C SER A 207 28.67 15.67 -2.97
N GLY A 208 29.34 14.58 -3.37
CA GLY A 208 30.76 14.33 -3.14
C GLY A 208 31.62 14.10 -4.38
N GLY A 209 31.43 14.84 -5.46
CA GLY A 209 32.41 15.00 -6.55
C GLY A 209 33.12 13.73 -7.06
N GLU A 210 34.36 13.88 -7.55
CA GLU A 210 35.16 12.77 -8.12
C GLU A 210 35.55 11.68 -7.10
N GLN A 211 35.59 12.02 -5.80
CA GLN A 211 36.05 11.11 -4.76
C GLN A 211 35.02 10.01 -4.46
N ALA A 212 33.73 10.35 -4.31
CA ALA A 212 32.67 9.37 -4.10
C ALA A 212 32.55 8.43 -5.31
N LEU A 213 32.71 8.97 -6.52
CA LEU A 213 32.71 8.18 -7.74
C LEU A 213 33.89 7.19 -7.82
N SER A 214 35.09 7.61 -7.38
CA SER A 214 36.27 6.74 -7.31
C SER A 214 36.10 5.63 -6.27
N GLU A 215 35.48 5.92 -5.14
CA GLU A 215 35.16 4.92 -4.11
C GLU A 215 34.14 3.90 -4.63
N ALA A 216 33.02 4.38 -5.21
CA ALA A 216 31.98 3.53 -5.79
C ALA A 216 32.55 2.61 -6.89
N ARG A 217 33.45 3.12 -7.73
CA ARG A 217 34.13 2.33 -8.76
C ARG A 217 35.01 1.22 -8.17
N THR A 218 35.76 1.54 -7.12
CA THR A 218 36.61 0.56 -6.44
C THR A 218 35.79 -0.57 -5.83
N LEU A 219 34.66 -0.23 -5.21
CA LEU A 219 33.72 -1.20 -4.63
C LEU A 219 33.05 -2.07 -5.71
N ALA A 220 32.60 -1.46 -6.81
CA ALA A 220 32.01 -2.19 -7.94
C ALA A 220 33.01 -3.14 -8.61
N ASP A 221 34.24 -2.67 -8.87
CA ASP A 221 35.31 -3.48 -9.45
C ASP A 221 35.68 -4.65 -8.53
N ARG A 222 35.73 -4.42 -7.21
CA ARG A 222 35.94 -5.48 -6.20
C ARG A 222 34.83 -6.52 -6.25
N ALA A 223 33.56 -6.11 -6.26
CA ALA A 223 32.44 -7.04 -6.33
C ALA A 223 32.50 -7.93 -7.58
N LEU A 224 32.75 -7.33 -8.75
CA LEU A 224 32.86 -8.07 -10.00
C LEU A 224 34.07 -9.02 -10.05
N ALA A 225 35.19 -8.65 -9.43
CA ALA A 225 36.35 -9.53 -9.31
C ALA A 225 36.02 -10.78 -8.48
N ILE A 226 35.40 -10.59 -7.32
CA ILE A 226 35.02 -11.70 -6.43
C ILE A 226 34.06 -12.67 -7.12
N TYR A 227 33.04 -12.18 -7.82
CA TYR A 227 32.13 -13.06 -8.56
C TYR A 227 32.82 -13.87 -9.66
N ARG A 228 33.82 -13.29 -10.34
CA ARG A 228 34.60 -14.00 -11.38
C ARG A 228 35.49 -15.07 -10.76
N ASP A 229 36.19 -14.72 -9.69
CA ASP A 229 37.09 -15.62 -8.99
C ASP A 229 36.30 -16.80 -8.38
N ALA A 230 35.12 -16.52 -7.81
CA ALA A 230 34.17 -17.53 -7.32
C ALA A 230 33.46 -18.34 -8.42
N HIS A 231 33.69 -18.05 -9.70
CA HIS A 231 33.00 -18.65 -10.85
C HIS A 231 31.46 -18.54 -10.79
N ALA A 232 30.95 -17.46 -10.20
CA ALA A 232 29.53 -17.21 -9.95
C ALA A 232 28.90 -16.21 -10.95
N GLU A 233 29.47 -16.09 -12.16
CA GLU A 233 29.04 -15.16 -13.21
C GLU A 233 27.66 -15.48 -13.83
N HIS A 234 27.07 -16.62 -13.49
CA HIS A 234 25.71 -17.01 -13.93
C HIS A 234 24.65 -16.77 -12.84
N SER A 235 25.03 -16.18 -11.70
CA SER A 235 24.10 -15.93 -10.60
C SER A 235 23.32 -14.63 -10.78
N ALA A 236 22.11 -14.60 -10.24
CA ALA A 236 21.29 -13.40 -10.15
C ALA A 236 21.98 -12.24 -9.39
N HIS A 237 22.75 -12.56 -8.36
CA HIS A 237 23.49 -11.56 -7.59
C HIS A 237 24.61 -10.93 -8.42
N PHE A 238 25.27 -11.71 -9.29
CA PHE A 238 26.23 -11.15 -10.25
C PHE A 238 25.55 -10.22 -11.28
N ALA A 239 24.35 -10.55 -11.74
CA ALA A 239 23.61 -9.65 -12.63
C ALA A 239 23.31 -8.30 -11.96
N SER A 240 22.95 -8.32 -10.68
CA SER A 240 22.74 -7.11 -9.87
C SER A 240 24.04 -6.32 -9.67
N ALA A 241 25.16 -7.01 -9.45
CA ALA A 241 26.48 -6.40 -9.37
C ALA A 241 26.92 -5.75 -10.70
N LEU A 242 26.64 -6.39 -11.83
CA LEU A 242 26.87 -5.82 -13.16
C LEU A 242 26.02 -4.58 -13.42
N ALA A 243 24.73 -4.62 -13.09
CA ALA A 243 23.86 -3.46 -13.23
C ALA A 243 24.32 -2.30 -12.31
N GLY A 244 24.76 -2.61 -11.09
CA GLY A 244 25.32 -1.61 -10.18
C GLY A 244 26.63 -1.00 -10.70
N ALA A 245 27.54 -1.83 -11.23
CA ALA A 245 28.77 -1.35 -11.86
C ALA A 245 28.49 -0.49 -13.11
N ALA A 246 27.49 -0.86 -13.91
CA ALA A 246 27.05 -0.08 -15.06
C ALA A 246 26.51 1.30 -14.63
N GLN A 247 25.76 1.38 -13.53
CA GLN A 247 25.32 2.66 -12.97
C GLN A 247 26.51 3.54 -12.51
N VAL A 248 27.55 2.93 -11.93
CA VAL A 248 28.80 3.63 -11.57
C VAL A 248 29.51 4.16 -12.82
N SER A 249 29.66 3.33 -13.86
CA SER A 249 30.25 3.75 -15.13
C SER A 249 29.46 4.88 -15.80
N PHE A 250 28.12 4.80 -15.75
CA PHE A 250 27.24 5.83 -16.29
C PHE A 250 27.41 7.16 -15.54
N ALA A 251 27.43 7.13 -14.21
CA ALA A 251 27.69 8.30 -13.37
C ALA A 251 29.10 8.88 -13.60
N ALA A 252 30.07 8.04 -14.01
CA ALA A 252 31.41 8.47 -14.39
C ALA A 252 31.51 9.04 -15.82
N GLY A 253 30.41 9.08 -16.57
CA GLY A 253 30.37 9.53 -17.96
C GLY A 253 30.84 8.50 -18.99
N ASP A 254 31.18 7.28 -18.57
CA ASP A 254 31.53 6.17 -19.47
C ASP A 254 30.28 5.41 -19.91
N ALA A 255 29.53 6.04 -20.83
CA ALA A 255 28.30 5.47 -21.38
C ALA A 255 28.56 4.18 -22.18
N VAL A 256 29.76 4.00 -22.74
CA VAL A 256 30.11 2.78 -23.50
C VAL A 256 30.21 1.58 -22.57
N ALA A 257 30.95 1.71 -21.45
CA ALA A 257 31.03 0.66 -20.46
C ALA A 257 29.67 0.37 -19.82
N ALA A 258 28.89 1.41 -19.50
CA ALA A 258 27.56 1.27 -18.94
C ALA A 258 26.61 0.46 -19.85
N VAL A 259 26.55 0.80 -21.14
CA VAL A 259 25.71 0.07 -22.12
C VAL A 259 26.10 -1.41 -22.19
N ARG A 260 27.39 -1.71 -22.31
CA ARG A 260 27.90 -3.10 -22.36
C ARG A 260 27.48 -3.90 -21.11
N ASP A 261 27.67 -3.31 -19.93
CA ASP A 261 27.46 -4.02 -18.68
C ASP A 261 25.96 -4.16 -18.37
N TYR A 262 25.12 -3.19 -18.74
CA TYR A 262 23.67 -3.32 -18.68
C TYR A 262 23.12 -4.39 -19.64
N GLU A 263 23.63 -4.47 -20.88
CA GLU A 263 23.23 -5.52 -21.82
C GLU A 263 23.57 -6.91 -21.28
N ARG A 264 24.75 -7.07 -20.67
CA ARG A 264 25.16 -8.33 -20.04
C ARG A 264 24.31 -8.65 -18.81
N ALA A 265 24.01 -7.65 -17.97
CA ALA A 265 23.13 -7.83 -16.83
C ALA A 265 21.72 -8.29 -17.25
N LEU A 266 21.13 -7.68 -18.28
CA LEU A 266 19.81 -8.09 -18.81
C LEU A 266 19.80 -9.52 -19.34
N ALA A 267 20.87 -9.95 -20.01
CA ALA A 267 20.98 -11.33 -20.50
C ALA A 267 20.94 -12.34 -19.35
N ILE A 268 21.64 -12.06 -18.25
CA ILE A 268 21.65 -12.92 -17.07
C ILE A 268 20.33 -12.85 -16.30
N ILE A 269 19.72 -11.66 -16.17
CA ILE A 269 18.39 -11.52 -15.55
C ILE A 269 17.34 -12.31 -16.34
N ALA A 270 17.36 -12.25 -17.67
CA ALA A 270 16.46 -13.02 -18.52
C ALA A 270 16.64 -14.54 -18.32
N GLU A 271 17.88 -15.00 -18.16
CA GLU A 271 18.18 -16.41 -17.88
C GLU A 271 17.70 -16.85 -16.49
N CYS A 272 17.95 -16.06 -15.45
CA CYS A 272 17.61 -16.42 -14.06
C CYS A 272 16.13 -16.24 -13.72
N TYR A 273 15.51 -15.16 -14.20
CA TYR A 273 14.20 -14.70 -13.74
C TYR A 273 13.19 -14.44 -14.87
N GLY A 274 13.64 -14.40 -16.12
CA GLY A 274 12.83 -14.03 -17.27
C GLY A 274 12.70 -12.51 -17.46
N GLU A 275 12.16 -12.13 -18.63
CA GLU A 275 12.06 -10.74 -19.07
C GLU A 275 10.88 -9.96 -18.45
N HIS A 276 9.94 -10.66 -17.81
CA HIS A 276 8.73 -10.08 -17.23
C HIS A 276 8.88 -9.70 -15.75
N THR A 277 10.10 -9.38 -15.32
CA THR A 277 10.40 -9.02 -13.92
C THR A 277 10.74 -7.55 -13.77
N GLU A 278 10.51 -7.00 -12.57
CA GLU A 278 10.84 -5.61 -12.25
C GLU A 278 12.34 -5.32 -12.42
N TYR A 279 13.20 -6.27 -12.02
CA TYR A 279 14.65 -6.17 -12.21
C TYR A 279 15.03 -6.02 -13.69
N TYR A 280 14.37 -6.76 -14.60
CA TYR A 280 14.61 -6.64 -16.04
C TYR A 280 14.14 -5.27 -16.55
N ALA A 281 12.94 -4.83 -16.15
CA ALA A 281 12.36 -3.56 -16.58
C ALA A 281 13.22 -2.36 -16.16
N VAL A 282 13.66 -2.31 -14.90
CA VAL A 282 14.52 -1.22 -14.37
C VAL A 282 15.88 -1.20 -15.08
N THR A 283 16.51 -2.37 -15.24
CA THR A 283 17.82 -2.46 -15.92
C THR A 283 17.70 -2.06 -17.40
N ALA A 284 16.59 -2.40 -18.07
CA ALA A 284 16.32 -2.02 -19.45
C ALA A 284 16.08 -0.51 -19.61
N GLN A 285 15.41 0.12 -18.64
CA GLN A 285 15.26 1.57 -18.60
C GLN A 285 16.63 2.26 -18.46
N ASN A 286 17.47 1.82 -17.51
CA ASN A 286 18.79 2.39 -17.31
C ASN A 286 19.69 2.20 -18.55
N LEU A 287 19.57 1.06 -19.25
CA LEU A 287 20.23 0.84 -20.53
C LEU A 287 19.76 1.84 -21.59
N ALA A 288 18.47 2.13 -21.68
CA ALA A 288 17.93 3.10 -22.62
C ALA A 288 18.48 4.52 -22.36
N GLU A 289 18.58 4.91 -21.09
CA GLU A 289 19.20 6.19 -20.68
C GLU A 289 20.68 6.23 -21.05
N ALA A 290 21.43 5.16 -20.79
CA ALA A 290 22.84 5.06 -21.18
C ALA A 290 23.06 5.12 -22.70
N ARG A 291 22.19 4.46 -23.49
CA ARG A 291 22.21 4.52 -24.96
C ARG A 291 21.87 5.91 -25.48
N ALA A 292 20.90 6.60 -24.88
CA ALA A 292 20.55 7.96 -25.25
C ALA A 292 21.72 8.93 -25.00
N ALA A 293 22.39 8.81 -23.85
CA ALA A 293 23.58 9.59 -23.55
C ALA A 293 24.74 9.31 -24.53
N LEU A 294 24.97 8.03 -24.87
CA LEU A 294 25.97 7.65 -25.87
C LEU A 294 25.66 8.21 -27.26
N ALA A 295 24.39 8.20 -27.68
CA ALA A 295 23.96 8.79 -28.95
C ALA A 295 24.16 10.32 -28.96
N ALA A 296 23.90 11.00 -27.84
CA ALA A 296 24.14 12.43 -27.70
C ALA A 296 25.63 12.81 -27.75
N GLN A 297 26.52 11.94 -27.25
CA GLN A 297 27.98 12.09 -27.39
C GLN A 297 28.47 11.86 -28.83
N GLY A 298 27.72 11.11 -29.64
CA GLY A 298 28.03 10.80 -31.05
C GLY A 298 27.50 11.81 -32.08
N THR A 299 26.66 12.76 -31.68
CA THR A 299 26.19 13.85 -32.55
C THR A 299 27.17 15.03 -32.55
N PRO A 300 27.76 15.43 -33.70
CA PRO A 300 28.56 16.65 -33.78
C PRO A 300 27.67 17.87 -33.51
N ASP A 301 28.12 18.68 -32.56
CA ASP A 301 27.56 19.94 -32.07
C ASP A 301 26.99 20.86 -33.17
N SER A 302 25.67 21.06 -33.17
CA SER A 302 25.04 22.18 -33.85
C SER A 302 23.82 22.69 -33.08
N ALA A 303 24.02 23.31 -31.92
CA ALA A 303 23.19 24.43 -31.46
C ALA A 303 23.72 24.98 -30.13
N ARG A 304 24.65 25.94 -30.22
CA ARG A 304 24.78 26.95 -29.16
C ARG A 304 23.59 27.91 -29.27
N THR A 305 22.83 28.03 -28.19
CA THR A 305 21.93 29.17 -27.96
C THR A 305 22.31 29.85 -26.63
N PRO A 306 22.16 31.19 -26.52
CA PRO A 306 22.88 32.00 -25.53
C PRO A 306 22.15 32.09 -24.19
N GLU A 307 22.95 32.42 -23.17
CA GLU A 307 22.58 32.68 -21.77
C GLU A 307 21.37 33.62 -21.59
N GLY A 308 20.44 33.22 -20.73
CA GLY A 308 19.37 34.06 -20.17
C GLY A 308 19.72 34.58 -18.77
N PRO A 309 19.13 35.71 -18.33
CA PRO A 309 19.66 36.53 -17.23
C PRO A 309 19.33 35.98 -15.83
N GLN A 310 20.25 36.22 -14.89
CA GLN A 310 20.16 35.82 -13.48
C GLN A 310 19.04 36.54 -12.68
N PRO A 311 18.48 35.91 -11.62
CA PRO A 311 17.50 36.53 -10.73
C PRO A 311 18.16 37.36 -9.60
N SER A 312 17.50 38.46 -9.21
CA SER A 312 17.83 39.31 -8.05
C SER A 312 16.80 39.13 -6.91
N PRO A 313 17.12 39.49 -5.65
CA PRO A 313 16.52 38.90 -4.47
C PRO A 313 15.22 39.57 -3.96
N ALA A 314 14.49 38.80 -3.15
CA ALA A 314 13.16 39.04 -2.60
C ALA A 314 13.02 40.29 -1.69
N GLN A 315 11.81 40.87 -1.66
CA GLN A 315 11.34 41.81 -0.64
C GLN A 315 10.12 41.23 0.13
N PRO A 316 9.92 41.60 1.40
CA PRO A 316 8.93 40.98 2.28
C PRO A 316 7.51 41.55 2.14
N SER A 317 6.52 40.66 2.24
CA SER A 317 5.08 40.91 2.10
C SER A 317 4.40 41.36 3.41
N ALA A 318 3.42 42.27 3.27
CA ALA A 318 2.51 42.78 4.31
C ALA A 318 1.20 41.96 4.40
N PRO A 319 0.36 42.10 5.44
CA PRO A 319 -0.52 41.04 5.92
C PRO A 319 -1.85 40.91 5.15
N HIS A 320 -2.34 39.67 5.08
CA HIS A 320 -3.53 39.23 4.35
C HIS A 320 -4.84 39.71 4.96
N ARG A 321 -5.76 40.21 4.12
CA ARG A 321 -7.19 40.37 4.43
C ARG A 321 -7.96 39.14 3.93
N HIS A 322 -8.92 38.69 4.72
CA HIS A 322 -9.91 37.68 4.36
C HIS A 322 -10.63 38.01 3.04
N VAL A 323 -10.70 37.03 2.15
CA VAL A 323 -11.47 37.08 0.91
C VAL A 323 -12.54 35.99 0.99
N GLU A 324 -13.81 36.39 0.94
CA GLU A 324 -14.94 35.47 0.73
C GLU A 324 -14.90 34.90 -0.69
N PRO A 325 -15.32 33.65 -0.92
CA PRO A 325 -15.23 33.03 -2.23
C PRO A 325 -16.27 33.65 -3.18
N ALA A 326 -15.78 34.32 -4.22
CA ALA A 326 -16.61 34.83 -5.31
C ALA A 326 -17.14 33.67 -6.17
N ALA A 327 -18.41 33.72 -6.53
CA ALA A 327 -19.04 32.80 -7.47
C ALA A 327 -18.39 32.93 -8.86
N HIS A 328 -17.73 31.86 -9.32
CA HIS A 328 -17.12 31.77 -10.65
C HIS A 328 -18.16 31.32 -11.71
N PRO A 329 -18.05 31.77 -12.98
CA PRO A 329 -18.95 31.35 -14.06
C PRO A 329 -18.83 29.83 -14.30
N ALA A 330 -19.92 29.20 -14.75
CA ALA A 330 -20.07 27.74 -14.84
C ALA A 330 -18.91 27.05 -15.60
N GLN A 331 -17.91 26.63 -14.84
CA GLN A 331 -16.78 25.84 -15.30
C GLN A 331 -17.32 24.45 -15.66
N THR A 332 -17.03 23.96 -16.86
CA THR A 332 -17.47 22.62 -17.29
C THR A 332 -16.80 21.58 -16.42
N SER A 333 -17.58 20.80 -15.66
CA SER A 333 -17.02 19.75 -14.80
C SER A 333 -16.40 18.62 -15.62
N GLY A 334 -15.43 17.91 -15.07
CA GLY A 334 -14.77 16.80 -15.76
C GLY A 334 -15.74 15.68 -16.16
N LEU A 335 -16.80 15.42 -15.37
CA LEU A 335 -17.88 14.49 -15.77
C LEU A 335 -18.67 14.97 -16.99
N GLN A 336 -18.93 16.29 -17.09
CA GLN A 336 -19.61 16.87 -18.25
C GLN A 336 -18.69 16.83 -19.47
N LEU A 337 -17.42 17.22 -19.31
CA LEU A 337 -16.40 17.14 -20.36
C LEU A 337 -16.24 15.72 -20.90
N ALA A 338 -16.18 14.72 -20.02
CA ALA A 338 -16.08 13.30 -20.38
C ALA A 338 -17.30 12.83 -21.18
N ARG A 339 -18.51 13.22 -20.76
CA ARG A 339 -19.75 12.88 -21.47
C ARG A 339 -19.79 13.52 -22.85
N ASP A 340 -19.43 14.78 -22.96
CA ASP A 340 -19.44 15.51 -24.24
C ASP A 340 -18.38 14.96 -25.19
N TYR A 341 -17.20 14.59 -24.67
CA TYR A 341 -16.14 13.95 -25.43
C TYR A 341 -16.54 12.56 -25.94
N TRP A 342 -17.20 11.75 -25.09
CA TRP A 342 -17.80 10.48 -25.50
C TRP A 342 -18.81 10.67 -26.64
N LEU A 343 -19.74 11.63 -26.50
CA LEU A 343 -20.76 11.88 -27.52
C LEU A 343 -20.17 12.37 -28.84
N ALA A 344 -19.11 13.19 -28.77
CA ALA A 344 -18.47 13.77 -29.95
C ALA A 344 -17.61 12.77 -30.72
N TYR A 345 -16.88 11.87 -30.03
CA TYR A 345 -15.87 11.03 -30.68
C TYR A 345 -16.03 9.53 -30.42
N GLY A 346 -16.23 9.13 -29.17
CA GLY A 346 -16.32 7.71 -28.82
C GLY A 346 -17.55 7.04 -29.43
N LYS A 347 -18.73 7.64 -29.27
CA LYS A 347 -19.99 7.08 -29.76
C LYS A 347 -20.01 6.89 -31.29
N PRO A 348 -19.56 7.86 -32.11
CA PRO A 348 -19.41 7.65 -33.55
C PRO A 348 -18.49 6.49 -33.94
N ILE A 349 -17.30 6.37 -33.32
CA ILE A 349 -16.36 5.28 -33.63
C ILE A 349 -16.96 3.91 -33.30
N ILE A 350 -17.65 3.79 -32.16
CA ILE A 350 -18.34 2.55 -31.80
C ILE A 350 -19.42 2.20 -32.84
N ALA A 351 -20.22 3.18 -33.27
CA ALA A 351 -21.27 2.96 -34.26
C ALA A 351 -20.71 2.55 -35.64
N GLU A 352 -19.56 3.09 -36.05
CA GLU A 352 -18.94 2.83 -37.35
C GLU A 352 -18.18 1.49 -37.38
N ARG A 353 -17.36 1.21 -36.36
CA ARG A 353 -16.39 0.11 -36.37
C ARG A 353 -16.78 -1.09 -35.51
N TYR A 354 -17.62 -0.86 -34.49
CA TYR A 354 -17.96 -1.87 -33.47
C TYR A 354 -19.47 -2.01 -33.31
N ALA A 355 -20.25 -1.85 -34.38
CA ALA A 355 -21.71 -1.81 -34.34
C ALA A 355 -22.34 -3.05 -33.66
N GLU A 356 -21.76 -4.24 -33.86
CA GLU A 356 -22.19 -5.49 -33.21
C GLU A 356 -22.01 -5.44 -31.68
N PHE A 357 -20.94 -4.78 -31.20
CA PHE A 357 -20.58 -4.70 -29.78
C PHE A 357 -21.14 -3.46 -29.09
N ALA A 358 -21.70 -2.50 -29.83
CA ALA A 358 -22.28 -1.28 -29.27
C ALA A 358 -23.22 -1.48 -28.07
N PRO A 359 -24.16 -2.47 -28.04
CA PRO A 359 -25.00 -2.71 -26.87
C PRO A 359 -24.28 -3.46 -25.72
N ARG A 360 -23.07 -3.96 -25.96
CA ARG A 360 -22.27 -4.76 -25.03
C ARG A 360 -21.14 -3.96 -24.36
N ILE A 361 -20.87 -2.75 -24.85
CA ILE A 361 -19.89 -1.82 -24.26
C ILE A 361 -20.59 -0.92 -23.26
N ALA A 362 -20.18 -1.00 -21.99
CA ALA A 362 -20.53 0.01 -21.00
C ALA A 362 -19.57 1.20 -21.12
N VAL A 363 -20.06 2.42 -20.91
CA VAL A 363 -19.28 3.66 -21.07
C VAL A 363 -19.58 4.62 -19.94
N GLY A 364 -18.57 5.30 -19.42
CA GLY A 364 -18.72 6.26 -18.33
C GLY A 364 -17.40 6.87 -17.87
N LEU A 365 -17.41 7.45 -16.68
CA LEU A 365 -16.22 7.86 -15.96
C LEU A 365 -16.42 7.53 -14.48
N VAL A 366 -15.60 6.62 -13.96
CA VAL A 366 -15.61 6.07 -12.59
C VAL A 366 -14.16 5.87 -12.15
N GLY A 367 -13.83 6.12 -10.88
CA GLY A 367 -12.51 5.86 -10.33
C GLY A 367 -12.02 6.92 -9.34
N HIS A 368 -10.71 7.07 -9.23
CA HIS A 368 -10.07 7.88 -8.18
C HIS A 368 -10.02 9.39 -8.45
N GLY A 369 -10.46 9.88 -9.61
CA GLY A 369 -10.34 11.32 -9.96
C GLY A 369 -11.31 12.21 -9.18
N SER A 370 -10.91 13.45 -8.87
CA SER A 370 -11.79 14.46 -8.24
C SER A 370 -13.04 14.72 -9.07
N GLU A 371 -12.92 14.66 -10.39
CA GLU A 371 -14.01 14.83 -11.32
C GLU A 371 -15.03 13.69 -11.23
N CYS A 372 -14.60 12.47 -10.87
CA CYS A 372 -15.51 11.35 -10.65
C CYS A 372 -16.43 11.60 -9.44
N TYR A 373 -15.95 12.35 -8.44
CA TYR A 373 -16.75 12.77 -7.28
C TYR A 373 -17.55 14.06 -7.52
N GLY A 374 -17.23 14.82 -8.58
CA GLY A 374 -17.76 16.16 -8.82
C GLY A 374 -17.18 17.21 -7.86
N PHE A 375 -15.96 16.99 -7.37
CA PHE A 375 -15.19 17.92 -6.55
C PHE A 375 -14.02 18.54 -7.33
N ASP A 376 -14.08 18.47 -8.65
CA ASP A 376 -13.10 19.09 -9.53
C ASP A 376 -13.23 20.61 -9.52
N ASP A 377 -12.08 21.26 -9.41
CA ASP A 377 -11.88 22.70 -9.53
C ASP A 377 -10.62 23.01 -10.33
N ALA A 378 -10.35 24.29 -10.55
CA ALA A 378 -9.19 24.76 -11.30
C ALA A 378 -7.83 24.27 -10.74
N LEU A 379 -7.73 23.96 -9.44
CA LEU A 379 -6.50 23.45 -8.82
C LEU A 379 -6.32 21.97 -9.13
N SER A 380 -7.40 21.20 -9.14
CA SER A 380 -7.36 19.76 -9.44
C SER A 380 -7.14 19.40 -10.92
N HIS A 381 -7.05 20.41 -11.80
CA HIS A 381 -6.80 20.21 -13.24
C HIS A 381 -5.32 20.00 -13.59
N ASP A 382 -4.42 20.07 -12.60
CA ASP A 382 -2.97 19.98 -12.77
C ASP A 382 -2.46 18.55 -13.00
N HIS A 383 -3.27 17.53 -12.72
CA HIS A 383 -2.90 16.12 -12.84
C HIS A 383 -4.05 15.27 -13.35
N ASP A 384 -3.82 14.51 -14.43
CA ASP A 384 -4.82 13.61 -15.03
C ASP A 384 -6.18 14.30 -15.21
N PHE A 385 -6.27 15.50 -15.77
CA PHE A 385 -7.55 16.13 -16.12
C PHE A 385 -7.59 16.41 -17.62
N GLY A 386 -8.72 16.16 -18.27
CA GLY A 386 -8.89 16.40 -19.70
C GLY A 386 -9.95 15.53 -20.36
N PRO A 387 -10.06 15.59 -21.70
CA PRO A 387 -11.06 14.82 -22.43
C PRO A 387 -10.77 13.32 -22.40
N ARG A 388 -11.60 12.57 -21.67
CA ARG A 388 -11.48 11.11 -21.52
C ARG A 388 -12.79 10.46 -21.12
N PHE A 389 -12.87 9.16 -21.30
CA PHE A 389 -13.91 8.29 -20.74
C PHE A 389 -13.37 6.86 -20.60
N CYS A 390 -14.12 6.01 -19.91
CA CYS A 390 -13.85 4.58 -19.80
C CYS A 390 -14.87 3.81 -20.63
N MET A 391 -14.42 2.72 -21.24
CA MET A 391 -15.24 1.71 -21.88
C MET A 391 -14.99 0.38 -21.16
N TRP A 392 -16.04 -0.29 -20.69
CA TRP A 392 -15.94 -1.55 -19.98
C TRP A 392 -16.62 -2.67 -20.75
N LEU A 393 -15.93 -3.79 -20.85
CA LEU A 393 -16.28 -4.97 -21.62
C LEU A 393 -16.32 -6.19 -20.70
N THR A 394 -17.18 -7.18 -20.98
CA THR A 394 -17.04 -8.50 -20.35
C THR A 394 -15.73 -9.15 -20.79
N ALA A 395 -15.21 -10.11 -20.01
CA ALA A 395 -14.00 -10.86 -20.38
C ALA A 395 -14.02 -11.38 -21.83
N ASP A 396 -15.13 -12.00 -22.25
CA ASP A 396 -15.29 -12.51 -23.63
C ASP A 396 -15.22 -11.41 -24.71
N ASP A 397 -15.84 -10.25 -24.46
CA ASP A 397 -15.84 -9.16 -25.44
C ASP A 397 -14.49 -8.42 -25.44
N TYR A 398 -13.86 -8.28 -24.27
CA TYR A 398 -12.52 -7.72 -24.15
C TYR A 398 -11.49 -8.58 -24.89
N ALA A 399 -11.58 -9.90 -24.79
CA ALA A 399 -10.72 -10.82 -25.54
C ALA A 399 -10.91 -10.70 -27.07
N ARG A 400 -12.10 -10.32 -27.53
CA ARG A 400 -12.41 -10.19 -28.96
C ARG A 400 -12.01 -8.85 -29.56
N ILE A 401 -12.24 -7.74 -28.85
CA ILE A 401 -12.08 -6.38 -29.40
C ILE A 401 -11.30 -5.41 -28.51
N GLY A 402 -10.90 -5.80 -27.30
CA GLY A 402 -10.35 -4.90 -26.28
C GLY A 402 -9.08 -4.17 -26.75
N GLU A 403 -8.10 -4.89 -27.29
CA GLU A 403 -6.83 -4.32 -27.76
C GLU A 403 -7.03 -3.34 -28.94
N GLN A 404 -7.78 -3.76 -29.96
CA GLN A 404 -8.06 -2.93 -31.13
C GLN A 404 -8.89 -1.69 -30.77
N LEU A 405 -9.87 -1.84 -29.87
CA LEU A 405 -10.67 -0.72 -29.38
C LEU A 405 -9.84 0.25 -28.52
N GLN A 406 -8.86 -0.26 -27.76
CA GLN A 406 -7.93 0.55 -26.98
C GLN A 406 -7.03 1.40 -27.89
N ALA A 407 -6.53 0.82 -28.99
CA ALA A 407 -5.76 1.55 -30.00
C ALA A 407 -6.60 2.64 -30.69
N ASP A 408 -7.86 2.33 -31.03
CA ASP A 408 -8.79 3.31 -31.59
C ASP A 408 -9.10 4.45 -30.59
N TYR A 409 -9.27 4.12 -29.30
CA TYR A 409 -9.43 5.11 -28.23
C TYR A 409 -8.21 6.04 -28.10
N GLU A 410 -7.00 5.49 -28.22
CA GLU A 410 -5.76 6.28 -28.14
C GLU A 410 -5.57 7.23 -29.31
N SER A 411 -6.14 6.90 -30.47
CA SER A 411 -6.15 7.74 -31.67
C SER A 411 -7.10 8.95 -31.60
N LEU A 412 -7.97 9.01 -30.58
CA LEU A 412 -8.92 10.10 -30.41
C LEU A 412 -8.23 11.45 -30.16
N PRO A 413 -8.86 12.59 -30.53
CA PRO A 413 -8.24 13.90 -30.39
C PRO A 413 -7.78 14.22 -28.97
N ALA A 414 -6.47 14.44 -28.80
CA ALA A 414 -5.89 14.77 -27.50
C ALA A 414 -6.36 16.12 -26.91
N GLN A 415 -7.11 16.94 -27.66
CA GLN A 415 -7.64 18.22 -27.21
C GLN A 415 -9.14 18.34 -27.52
N PHE A 416 -9.91 18.89 -26.58
CA PHE A 416 -11.33 19.12 -26.73
C PHE A 416 -11.81 20.24 -25.80
N HIS A 417 -12.62 21.17 -26.33
CA HIS A 417 -13.13 22.34 -25.60
C HIS A 417 -12.07 23.16 -24.84
N GLY A 418 -10.85 23.25 -25.40
CA GLY A 418 -9.74 23.99 -24.79
C GLY A 418 -8.98 23.23 -23.69
N PHE A 419 -9.37 21.98 -23.41
CA PHE A 419 -8.67 21.08 -22.50
C PHE A 419 -7.82 20.10 -23.29
N ALA A 420 -6.58 19.88 -22.86
CA ALA A 420 -5.70 18.84 -23.40
C ALA A 420 -5.70 17.63 -22.46
N ARG A 421 -5.55 16.43 -23.02
CA ARG A 421 -5.24 15.24 -22.25
C ARG A 421 -3.81 15.44 -21.70
N THR A 422 -3.67 15.85 -20.43
CA THR A 422 -2.35 15.99 -19.80
C THR A 422 -1.59 14.69 -19.94
N SER A 423 -0.30 14.79 -20.25
CA SER A 423 0.63 13.66 -20.35
C SER A 423 0.51 12.81 -19.08
N ALA A 424 -0.05 11.61 -19.22
CA ALA A 424 -0.23 10.67 -18.13
C ALA A 424 1.12 10.46 -17.44
N THR A 425 1.16 10.59 -16.12
CA THR A 425 2.34 10.18 -15.35
C THR A 425 2.69 8.73 -15.71
N PRO A 426 3.96 8.29 -15.55
CA PRO A 426 4.32 6.89 -15.82
C PRO A 426 3.43 5.88 -15.07
N ARG A 427 2.89 6.28 -13.90
CA ARG A 427 1.93 5.50 -13.09
C ARG A 427 0.53 5.38 -13.69
N ALA A 428 0.15 6.24 -14.65
CA ALA A 428 -1.16 6.27 -15.31
C ALA A 428 -1.13 5.70 -16.74
N GLN A 429 -0.09 4.93 -17.08
CA GLN A 429 0.10 4.27 -18.38
C GLN A 429 0.06 2.74 -18.24
N GLY A 430 -0.12 2.02 -19.36
CA GLY A 430 -0.10 0.55 -19.39
C GLY A 430 -1.18 -0.08 -18.50
N ALA A 431 -0.76 -0.91 -17.55
CA ALA A 431 -1.64 -1.55 -16.56
C ALA A 431 -2.18 -0.57 -15.50
N GLY A 432 -1.50 0.57 -15.28
CA GLY A 432 -1.93 1.63 -14.34
C GLY A 432 -2.89 2.66 -14.96
N ARG A 433 -3.36 2.44 -16.19
CA ARG A 433 -4.21 3.39 -16.91
C ARG A 433 -5.53 3.64 -16.17
N ARG A 434 -5.94 4.91 -16.10
CA ARG A 434 -7.16 5.34 -15.39
C ARG A 434 -8.36 5.61 -16.31
N SER A 435 -8.14 5.56 -17.63
CA SER A 435 -9.18 5.72 -18.65
C SER A 435 -8.82 4.93 -19.90
N GLY A 436 -9.79 4.73 -20.80
CA GLY A 436 -9.64 3.84 -21.95
C GLY A 436 -10.53 2.61 -21.84
N VAL A 437 -10.07 1.49 -22.38
CA VAL A 437 -10.83 0.25 -22.50
C VAL A 437 -10.37 -0.73 -21.42
N PHE A 438 -11.34 -1.34 -20.73
CA PHE A 438 -11.10 -2.25 -19.62
C PHE A 438 -11.99 -3.48 -19.70
N GLU A 439 -11.47 -4.60 -19.21
CA GLU A 439 -12.30 -5.71 -18.77
C GLU A 439 -12.95 -5.33 -17.42
N ILE A 440 -14.22 -5.68 -17.22
CA ILE A 440 -15.00 -5.27 -16.04
C ILE A 440 -14.36 -5.78 -14.74
N GLY A 441 -14.01 -7.07 -14.66
CA GLY A 441 -13.38 -7.68 -13.50
C GLY A 441 -12.04 -7.01 -13.17
N GLU A 442 -11.12 -6.92 -14.12
CA GLU A 442 -9.81 -6.27 -13.97
C GLU A 442 -9.95 -4.81 -13.54
N PHE A 443 -10.94 -4.07 -14.05
CA PHE A 443 -11.20 -2.70 -13.59
C PHE A 443 -11.55 -2.66 -12.09
N PHE A 444 -12.45 -3.52 -11.62
CA PHE A 444 -12.78 -3.56 -10.19
C PHE A 444 -11.66 -4.14 -9.33
N THR A 445 -10.92 -5.13 -9.83
CA THR A 445 -9.74 -5.69 -9.16
C THR A 445 -8.67 -4.60 -8.97
N SER A 446 -8.43 -3.76 -9.99
CA SER A 446 -7.45 -2.67 -9.90
C SER A 446 -7.78 -1.60 -8.84
N ILE A 447 -9.05 -1.48 -8.45
CA ILE A 447 -9.51 -0.52 -7.44
C ILE A 447 -9.64 -1.20 -6.08
N THR A 448 -10.34 -2.34 -6.04
CA THR A 448 -10.82 -2.99 -4.82
C THR A 448 -10.02 -4.20 -4.39
N GLY A 449 -9.18 -4.75 -5.27
CA GLY A 449 -8.58 -6.07 -5.11
C GLY A 449 -9.50 -7.23 -5.52
N TYR A 450 -10.78 -6.98 -5.83
CA TYR A 450 -11.75 -8.00 -6.21
C TYR A 450 -12.44 -7.71 -7.55
N PRO A 451 -12.71 -8.73 -8.38
CA PRO A 451 -13.43 -8.54 -9.65
C PRO A 451 -14.92 -8.25 -9.46
N THR A 452 -15.48 -8.70 -8.33
CA THR A 452 -16.87 -8.47 -7.90
C THR A 452 -16.89 -8.28 -6.38
N ALA A 453 -17.96 -7.70 -5.83
CA ALA A 453 -18.06 -7.55 -4.38
C ALA A 453 -18.11 -8.93 -3.69
N PRO A 454 -17.56 -9.06 -2.46
CA PRO A 454 -17.63 -10.29 -1.69
C PRO A 454 -19.09 -10.71 -1.39
N GLY A 455 -19.29 -12.00 -1.13
CA GLY A 455 -20.60 -12.54 -0.74
C GLY A 455 -21.12 -12.01 0.59
N GLU A 456 -22.42 -12.17 0.85
CA GLU A 456 -23.03 -11.86 2.16
C GLU A 456 -22.51 -12.81 3.26
N ASP A 457 -22.12 -14.02 2.88
CA ASP A 457 -21.51 -15.07 3.71
C ASP A 457 -20.00 -14.89 3.92
N GLU A 458 -19.40 -13.86 3.34
CA GLU A 458 -17.98 -13.53 3.44
C GLU A 458 -17.74 -12.16 4.13
N PRO A 459 -18.29 -11.93 5.34
CA PRO A 459 -18.19 -10.62 6.00
C PRO A 459 -16.74 -10.21 6.30
N HIS A 460 -15.84 -11.18 6.50
CA HIS A 460 -14.42 -10.93 6.70
C HIS A 460 -13.75 -10.26 5.50
N LEU A 461 -14.16 -10.58 4.26
CA LEU A 461 -13.65 -9.92 3.05
C LEU A 461 -14.17 -8.48 2.95
N TRP A 462 -15.44 -8.25 3.28
CA TRP A 462 -16.00 -6.91 3.34
C TRP A 462 -15.29 -6.02 4.39
N MET A 463 -14.91 -6.58 5.53
CA MET A 463 -14.19 -5.85 6.58
C MET A 463 -12.75 -5.46 6.18
N MET A 464 -12.17 -6.09 5.15
CA MET A 464 -10.88 -5.72 4.58
C MET A 464 -10.97 -4.60 3.53
N LEU A 465 -12.16 -4.33 2.99
CA LEU A 465 -12.36 -3.27 2.01
C LEU A 465 -12.41 -1.89 2.70
N ASP A 466 -11.49 -1.02 2.30
CA ASP A 466 -11.49 0.37 2.74
C ASP A 466 -12.65 1.18 2.12
N GLU A 467 -13.22 2.11 2.89
CA GLU A 467 -14.32 2.95 2.44
C GLU A 467 -13.93 3.87 1.28
N ALA A 468 -12.69 4.38 1.24
CA ALA A 468 -12.25 5.23 0.14
C ALA A 468 -12.11 4.44 -1.17
N THR A 469 -11.70 3.17 -1.06
CA THR A 469 -11.66 2.22 -2.17
C THR A 469 -13.06 1.91 -2.70
N LEU A 470 -14.00 1.60 -1.81
CA LEU A 470 -15.41 1.42 -2.17
C LEU A 470 -16.02 2.69 -2.77
N ALA A 471 -15.65 3.87 -2.25
CA ALA A 471 -16.06 5.16 -2.81
C ALA A 471 -15.52 5.34 -4.24
N ALA A 472 -14.26 4.99 -4.50
CA ALA A 472 -13.66 5.06 -5.82
C ALA A 472 -14.34 4.12 -6.84
N ALA A 473 -14.65 2.89 -6.42
CA ALA A 473 -15.32 1.90 -7.27
C ALA A 473 -16.77 2.28 -7.60
N THR A 474 -17.43 3.06 -6.74
CA THR A 474 -18.88 3.29 -6.81
C THR A 474 -19.29 4.74 -7.07
N ASN A 475 -18.34 5.67 -7.19
CA ASN A 475 -18.56 7.07 -7.60
C ASN A 475 -18.73 7.21 -9.12
N GLY A 476 -18.72 8.44 -9.62
CA GLY A 476 -18.73 8.70 -11.06
C GLY A 476 -20.09 8.47 -11.71
N ARG A 477 -20.09 8.43 -13.04
CA ARG A 477 -21.31 8.25 -13.83
C ARG A 477 -21.09 7.25 -14.96
N VAL A 478 -22.08 6.39 -15.14
CA VAL A 478 -22.23 5.54 -16.33
C VAL A 478 -23.12 6.30 -17.31
N PHE A 479 -22.63 6.47 -18.54
CA PHE A 479 -23.34 7.16 -19.63
C PHE A 479 -24.21 6.21 -20.44
N ALA A 480 -23.76 4.97 -20.62
CA ALA A 480 -24.49 3.90 -21.31
C ALA A 480 -24.00 2.53 -20.80
N ASP A 481 -24.92 1.59 -20.61
CA ASP A 481 -24.60 0.19 -20.26
C ASP A 481 -25.82 -0.67 -20.59
N ALA A 482 -26.06 -0.93 -21.87
CA ALA A 482 -27.27 -1.62 -22.32
C ALA A 482 -27.32 -3.10 -21.91
N LEU A 483 -26.15 -3.74 -21.79
CA LEU A 483 -26.02 -5.10 -21.25
C LEU A 483 -26.24 -5.14 -19.74
N GLY A 484 -25.89 -4.07 -19.02
CA GLY A 484 -26.04 -3.95 -17.57
C GLY A 484 -24.95 -4.65 -16.77
N ALA A 485 -23.94 -5.23 -17.41
CA ALA A 485 -22.91 -6.02 -16.74
C ALA A 485 -22.05 -5.16 -15.80
N PHE A 486 -21.55 -4.01 -16.28
CA PHE A 486 -20.75 -3.11 -15.46
C PHE A 486 -21.57 -2.52 -14.31
N SER A 487 -22.79 -2.08 -14.59
CA SER A 487 -23.68 -1.49 -13.59
C SER A 487 -24.06 -2.50 -12.51
N LYS A 488 -24.28 -3.77 -12.88
CA LYS A 488 -24.54 -4.86 -11.92
C LYS A 488 -23.34 -5.07 -11.00
N THR A 489 -22.13 -5.20 -11.54
CA THR A 489 -20.91 -5.37 -10.72
C THR A 489 -20.68 -4.14 -9.83
N ARG A 490 -20.78 -2.93 -10.38
CA ARG A 490 -20.66 -1.68 -9.60
C ARG A 490 -21.68 -1.60 -8.47
N GLN A 491 -22.91 -2.03 -8.72
CA GLN A 491 -23.97 -2.01 -7.73
C GLN A 491 -23.71 -3.01 -6.61
N SER A 492 -23.10 -4.17 -6.89
CA SER A 492 -22.74 -5.14 -5.85
C SER A 492 -21.83 -4.52 -4.78
N PHE A 493 -20.84 -3.71 -5.16
CA PHE A 493 -19.97 -3.00 -4.22
C PHE A 493 -20.68 -1.90 -3.42
N LYS A 494 -21.85 -1.41 -3.86
CA LYS A 494 -22.67 -0.49 -3.06
C LYS A 494 -23.48 -1.21 -1.98
N LEU A 495 -23.81 -2.48 -2.21
CA LEU A 495 -24.70 -3.28 -1.38
C LEU A 495 -23.91 -4.00 -0.29
N MET A 496 -23.16 -3.25 0.52
CA MET A 496 -22.53 -3.80 1.73
C MET A 496 -23.60 -4.43 2.63
N PRO A 497 -23.40 -5.66 3.12
CA PRO A 497 -24.32 -6.31 4.04
C PRO A 497 -24.56 -5.46 5.30
N ASP A 498 -25.79 -5.46 5.81
CA ASP A 498 -26.16 -4.59 6.93
C ASP A 498 -25.39 -4.94 8.22
N ASP A 499 -25.17 -6.23 8.46
CA ASP A 499 -24.37 -6.74 9.57
C ASP A 499 -22.92 -6.21 9.52
N VAL A 500 -22.30 -6.13 8.33
CA VAL A 500 -20.98 -5.51 8.14
C VAL A 500 -21.05 -4.02 8.45
N ARG A 501 -22.07 -3.33 7.92
CA ARG A 501 -22.26 -1.89 8.16
C ARG A 501 -22.42 -1.59 9.65
N LEU A 502 -23.20 -2.40 10.38
CA LEU A 502 -23.42 -2.27 11.82
C LEU A 502 -22.14 -2.56 12.63
N ALA A 503 -21.36 -3.56 12.22
CA ALA A 503 -20.04 -3.82 12.80
C ALA A 503 -19.09 -2.62 12.61
N LEU A 504 -19.07 -2.01 11.42
CA LEU A 504 -18.31 -0.79 11.15
C LEU A 504 -18.83 0.39 11.98
N VAL A 505 -20.14 0.56 12.13
CA VAL A 505 -20.73 1.57 13.03
C VAL A 505 -20.23 1.35 14.46
N SER A 506 -20.33 0.14 15.02
CA SER A 506 -19.81 -0.19 16.35
C SER A 506 -18.32 0.16 16.48
N LYS A 507 -17.51 -0.22 15.50
CA LYS A 507 -16.07 0.10 15.46
C LYS A 507 -15.83 1.62 15.50
N ARG A 508 -16.57 2.41 14.71
CA ARG A 508 -16.44 3.88 14.73
C ARG A 508 -16.85 4.46 16.07
N LEU A 509 -17.91 3.96 16.71
CA LEU A 509 -18.30 4.43 18.05
C LEU A 509 -17.18 4.23 19.07
N GLY A 510 -16.50 3.08 19.06
CA GLY A 510 -15.34 2.84 19.91
C GLY A 510 -14.16 3.78 19.61
N MET A 511 -13.83 3.98 18.33
CA MET A 511 -12.79 4.93 17.92
C MET A 511 -13.08 6.36 18.38
N ILE A 512 -14.33 6.81 18.22
CA ILE A 512 -14.78 8.15 18.63
C ILE A 512 -14.71 8.30 20.16
N ALA A 513 -15.15 7.28 20.91
CA ALA A 513 -15.07 7.27 22.36
C ALA A 513 -13.62 7.34 22.87
N GLN A 514 -12.74 6.50 22.31
CA GLN A 514 -11.33 6.45 22.69
C GLN A 514 -10.60 7.75 22.34
N ALA A 515 -10.72 8.23 21.11
CA ALA A 515 -9.99 9.42 20.66
C ALA A 515 -10.56 10.71 21.29
N GLY A 516 -11.87 10.92 21.18
CA GLY A 516 -12.52 12.18 21.58
C GLY A 516 -12.89 12.27 23.05
N GLN A 517 -13.58 11.26 23.60
CA GLN A 517 -14.12 11.33 24.96
C GLN A 517 -13.09 10.92 26.02
N TYR A 518 -12.18 9.99 25.68
CA TYR A 518 -11.20 9.45 26.62
C TYR A 518 -9.80 10.10 26.49
N ASN A 519 -9.13 9.96 25.35
CA ASN A 519 -7.71 10.33 25.21
C ASN A 519 -7.50 11.84 25.09
N LEU A 520 -8.30 12.55 24.28
CA LEU A 520 -8.14 13.98 24.05
C LEU A 520 -8.11 14.82 25.35
N PRO A 521 -9.07 14.69 26.30
CA PRO A 521 -9.00 15.40 27.58
C PRO A 521 -7.74 15.09 28.39
N ARG A 522 -7.26 13.84 28.37
CA ARG A 522 -6.09 13.39 29.11
C ARG A 522 -4.81 13.97 28.53
N MET A 523 -4.67 14.01 27.21
CA MET A 523 -3.48 14.58 26.57
C MET A 523 -3.40 16.09 26.79
N LEU A 524 -4.54 16.78 26.67
CA LEU A 524 -4.62 18.22 26.98
C LEU A 524 -4.27 18.51 28.45
N GLN A 525 -4.74 17.69 29.40
CA GLN A 525 -4.39 17.86 30.82
C GLN A 525 -2.90 17.61 31.10
N ARG A 526 -2.27 16.70 30.34
CA ARG A 526 -0.84 16.42 30.44
C ARG A 526 0.04 17.50 29.79
N GLY A 527 -0.53 18.38 28.98
CA GLY A 527 0.20 19.35 28.18
C GLY A 527 0.89 18.73 26.95
N ASP A 528 0.46 17.53 26.52
CA ASP A 528 0.97 16.90 25.30
C ASP A 528 0.12 17.33 24.10
N GLY A 529 0.53 18.44 23.49
CA GLY A 529 -0.16 19.04 22.35
C GLY A 529 -0.14 18.16 21.10
N ALA A 530 0.97 17.44 20.85
CA ALA A 530 1.10 16.60 19.68
C ALA A 530 0.15 15.39 19.75
N ALA A 531 0.14 14.68 20.89
CA ALA A 531 -0.79 13.58 21.11
C ALA A 531 -2.26 14.04 21.10
N ALA A 532 -2.56 15.21 21.69
CA ALA A 532 -3.89 15.79 21.65
C ALA A 532 -4.34 16.10 20.20
N TRP A 533 -3.44 16.62 19.37
CA TRP A 533 -3.72 16.92 17.96
C TRP A 533 -4.01 15.64 17.15
N LEU A 534 -3.27 14.56 17.39
CA LEU A 534 -3.57 13.25 16.81
C LEU A 534 -4.95 12.72 17.25
N CYS A 535 -5.31 12.87 18.53
CA CYS A 535 -6.65 12.50 19.01
C CYS A 535 -7.76 13.27 18.28
N VAL A 536 -7.56 14.56 17.98
CA VAL A 536 -8.52 15.34 17.20
C VAL A 536 -8.64 14.83 15.77
N SER A 537 -7.51 14.50 15.13
CA SER A 537 -7.51 13.96 13.77
C SER A 537 -8.27 12.63 13.68
N GLU A 538 -7.97 11.71 14.60
CA GLU A 538 -8.62 10.39 14.68
C GLU A 538 -10.12 10.51 14.96
N PHE A 539 -10.50 11.39 15.90
CA PHE A 539 -11.90 11.70 16.17
C PHE A 539 -12.61 12.24 14.92
N ALA A 540 -12.00 13.18 14.20
CA ALA A 540 -12.59 13.76 13.01
C ALA A 540 -12.79 12.72 11.90
N ASP A 541 -11.81 11.83 11.67
CA ASP A 541 -11.95 10.78 10.65
C ASP A 541 -13.02 9.76 11.02
N ALA A 542 -13.03 9.27 12.26
CA ALA A 542 -14.00 8.29 12.72
C ALA A 542 -15.44 8.82 12.70
N VAL A 543 -15.67 10.06 13.16
CA VAL A 543 -16.98 10.72 13.06
C VAL A 543 -17.38 10.92 11.60
N SER A 544 -16.44 11.34 10.75
CA SER A 544 -16.73 11.55 9.32
C SER A 544 -17.19 10.26 8.65
N SER A 545 -16.51 9.14 8.89
CA SER A 545 -16.91 7.81 8.40
C SER A 545 -18.29 7.39 8.94
N LEU A 546 -18.52 7.53 10.26
CA LEU A 546 -19.79 7.19 10.89
C LEU A 546 -20.99 7.88 10.21
N VAL A 547 -20.85 9.15 9.82
CA VAL A 547 -21.92 9.88 9.13
C VAL A 547 -22.33 9.20 7.82
N PHE A 548 -21.40 8.64 7.03
CA PHE A 548 -21.73 7.90 5.80
C PHE A 548 -22.39 6.56 6.13
N LEU A 549 -21.88 5.82 7.11
CA LEU A 549 -22.42 4.52 7.52
C LEU A 549 -23.85 4.62 8.06
N ILE A 550 -24.14 5.65 8.87
CA ILE A 550 -25.48 5.91 9.44
C ILE A 550 -26.48 6.34 8.37
N ASN A 551 -26.04 7.10 7.36
CA ASN A 551 -26.90 7.48 6.23
C ASN A 551 -26.99 6.41 5.13
N ASN A 552 -26.47 5.21 5.40
CA ASN A 552 -26.42 4.03 4.53
C ASN A 552 -25.64 4.27 3.21
N PRO A 553 -24.48 3.61 3.02
CA PRO A 553 -23.65 3.80 1.83
C PRO A 553 -24.33 3.52 0.50
N VAL A 554 -25.38 2.69 0.46
CA VAL A 554 -26.20 2.48 -0.75
C VAL A 554 -26.81 3.79 -1.23
N THR A 555 -27.23 4.65 -0.29
CA THR A 555 -27.92 5.92 -0.56
C THR A 555 -26.94 7.06 -0.78
N VAL A 556 -25.92 7.17 0.08
CA VAL A 556 -25.05 8.36 0.12
C VAL A 556 -23.67 8.13 -0.47
N GLY A 557 -23.31 6.88 -0.77
CA GLY A 557 -21.94 6.46 -1.10
C GLY A 557 -21.10 6.21 0.14
N TYR A 558 -19.89 5.71 -0.07
CA TYR A 558 -18.90 5.51 1.00
C TYR A 558 -18.09 6.78 1.26
N ALA A 559 -17.46 6.84 2.43
CA ALA A 559 -16.62 7.96 2.81
C ALA A 559 -15.36 8.01 1.92
N PRO A 560 -15.12 9.10 1.16
CA PRO A 560 -14.01 9.14 0.20
C PRO A 560 -12.66 9.37 0.88
N TYR A 561 -11.56 9.28 0.12
CA TYR A 561 -10.21 9.57 0.60
C TYR A 561 -10.12 10.93 1.33
N TYR A 562 -9.27 11.03 2.37
CA TYR A 562 -9.32 12.12 3.37
C TYR A 562 -9.38 13.53 2.77
N LYS A 563 -8.67 13.77 1.65
CA LYS A 563 -8.61 15.09 1.00
C LYS A 563 -9.96 15.57 0.45
N TRP A 564 -10.89 14.66 0.18
CA TRP A 564 -12.25 14.97 -0.28
C TRP A 564 -13.32 14.78 0.80
N ARG A 565 -12.96 14.27 1.98
CA ARG A 565 -13.89 13.89 3.05
C ARG A 565 -14.82 15.04 3.44
N PHE A 566 -14.26 16.23 3.68
CA PHE A 566 -15.05 17.41 4.06
C PHE A 566 -15.88 17.99 2.90
N ALA A 567 -15.42 17.89 1.64
CA ALA A 567 -16.25 18.27 0.49
C ALA A 567 -17.50 17.38 0.41
N ALA A 568 -17.32 16.08 0.60
CA ALA A 568 -18.43 15.12 0.62
C ALA A 568 -19.36 15.31 1.83
N LEU A 569 -18.83 15.58 3.02
CA LEU A 569 -19.63 15.87 4.21
C LEU A 569 -20.48 17.13 4.07
N ARG A 570 -19.92 18.23 3.52
CA ARG A 570 -20.69 19.45 3.24
C ARG A 570 -21.80 19.19 2.22
N ALA A 571 -21.49 18.47 1.15
CA ALA A 571 -22.46 18.10 0.12
C ALA A 571 -23.58 17.22 0.69
N LEU A 572 -23.24 16.29 1.60
CA LEU A 572 -24.20 15.44 2.29
C LEU A 572 -25.08 16.25 3.27
N SER A 573 -24.46 17.16 4.04
CA SER A 573 -25.15 18.01 5.02
C SER A 573 -26.20 18.92 4.39
N ALA A 574 -26.01 19.30 3.12
CA ALA A 574 -26.96 20.10 2.35
C ALA A 574 -28.16 19.30 1.81
N ARG A 575 -28.15 17.96 1.86
CA ARG A 575 -29.24 17.12 1.36
C ARG A 575 -30.35 16.98 2.41
N ALA A 576 -31.59 17.20 2.00
CA ALA A 576 -32.74 17.00 2.86
C ALA A 576 -32.89 15.52 3.29
N GLY A 577 -33.28 15.31 4.54
CA GLY A 577 -33.54 13.96 5.09
C GLY A 577 -32.31 13.22 5.60
N MET A 578 -31.11 13.77 5.45
CA MET A 578 -29.89 13.19 6.01
C MET A 578 -29.82 13.36 7.54
N ARG A 579 -29.10 12.46 8.19
CA ARG A 579 -28.80 12.47 9.63
C ARG A 579 -27.45 13.12 9.89
N LEU A 580 -27.29 13.68 11.09
CA LEU A 580 -26.05 14.32 11.55
C LEU A 580 -25.56 15.48 10.66
N THR A 581 -26.48 16.23 10.04
CA THR A 581 -26.14 17.34 9.12
C THR A 581 -25.42 18.52 9.78
N GLY A 582 -25.53 18.68 11.10
CA GLY A 582 -24.79 19.69 11.87
C GLY A 582 -23.33 19.32 12.17
N VAL A 583 -22.99 18.03 12.10
CA VAL A 583 -21.69 17.51 12.55
C VAL A 583 -20.53 18.00 11.70
N CYS A 584 -20.74 18.21 10.39
CA CYS A 584 -19.68 18.71 9.51
C CYS A 584 -19.13 20.07 9.99
N ALA A 585 -20.00 21.03 10.29
CA ALA A 585 -19.59 22.36 10.77
C ALA A 585 -18.94 22.29 12.16
N GLN A 586 -19.40 21.38 13.01
CA GLN A 586 -18.81 21.14 14.33
C GLN A 586 -17.39 20.56 14.23
N LEU A 587 -17.17 19.59 13.33
CA LEU A 587 -15.83 19.04 13.07
C LEU A 587 -14.86 20.10 12.54
N GLU A 588 -15.29 20.95 11.61
CA GLU A 588 -14.47 22.07 11.11
C GLU A 588 -14.11 23.05 12.22
N GLN A 589 -15.05 23.32 13.13
CA GLN A 589 -14.80 24.15 14.31
C GLN A 589 -13.79 23.50 15.25
N VAL A 590 -13.89 22.19 15.51
CA VAL A 590 -12.92 21.45 16.32
C VAL A 590 -11.52 21.53 15.70
N LEU A 591 -11.39 21.22 14.40
CA LEU A 591 -10.11 21.27 13.68
C LEU A 591 -9.49 22.67 13.69
N ARG A 592 -10.31 23.72 13.54
CA ARG A 592 -9.84 25.12 13.61
C ARG A 592 -9.34 25.49 15.00
N LEU A 593 -10.03 25.08 16.06
CA LEU A 593 -9.66 25.40 17.44
C LEU A 593 -8.52 24.55 17.97
N ALA A 594 -8.32 23.36 17.40
CA ALA A 594 -7.37 22.39 17.90
C ALA A 594 -5.95 22.98 18.03
N SER A 595 -5.55 23.96 17.21
CA SER A 595 -4.14 24.38 17.18
C SER A 595 -3.85 25.17 18.44
N ALA A 596 -4.76 26.08 18.76
CA ALA A 596 -4.71 26.88 19.97
C ALA A 596 -5.07 26.04 21.22
N ALA A 597 -5.87 24.98 21.11
CA ALA A 597 -6.16 24.08 22.22
C ALA A 597 -4.96 23.16 22.57
N CYS A 598 -4.29 22.61 21.56
CA CYS A 598 -3.19 21.67 21.70
C CYS A 598 -1.85 22.38 22.00
N PHE A 599 -1.60 23.54 21.39
CA PHE A 599 -0.31 24.22 21.46
C PHE A 599 -0.34 25.61 22.11
N GLY A 600 -1.52 26.11 22.50
CA GLY A 600 -1.67 27.45 23.08
C GLY A 600 -1.10 27.58 24.50
N GLY A 601 -0.04 28.35 24.69
CA GLY A 601 0.61 28.54 25.98
C GLY A 601 1.80 29.50 25.92
N ALA A 602 2.43 29.78 27.06
CA ALA A 602 3.62 30.62 27.12
C ALA A 602 4.75 30.00 26.27
N GLY A 603 5.00 30.57 25.09
CA GLY A 603 6.00 30.09 24.13
C GLY A 603 5.54 30.10 22.67
N PHE A 604 4.23 30.13 22.39
CA PHE A 604 3.69 30.13 21.03
C PHE A 604 2.78 31.35 20.79
N GLY A 605 3.39 32.51 20.56
CA GLY A 605 2.87 33.63 19.73
C GLY A 605 1.52 34.32 20.04
N GLU A 606 0.61 33.71 20.80
CA GLU A 606 -0.72 34.26 21.07
C GLU A 606 -0.73 34.96 22.42
N GLY A 607 -0.94 36.28 22.36
CA GLY A 607 -0.91 37.17 23.52
C GLY A 607 -1.88 36.73 24.63
N GLY A 608 -1.32 36.27 25.74
CA GLY A 608 -1.89 36.37 27.09
C GLY A 608 -3.06 35.46 27.47
N ALA A 609 -3.86 34.96 26.53
CA ALA A 609 -4.93 34.00 26.82
C ALA A 609 -4.43 32.58 26.49
N GLY A 610 -3.88 31.85 27.48
CA GLY A 610 -3.42 30.46 27.27
C GLY A 610 -4.53 29.51 26.75
N ALA A 611 -4.20 28.27 26.38
CA ALA A 611 -5.10 27.31 25.70
C ALA A 611 -6.47 27.03 26.35
N ALA A 612 -6.67 27.37 27.62
CA ALA A 612 -7.84 26.97 28.42
C ALA A 612 -9.23 27.30 27.80
N PRO A 613 -9.48 28.45 27.14
CA PRO A 613 -10.75 28.69 26.45
C PRO A 613 -10.97 27.75 25.27
N ASN A 614 -9.94 27.52 24.44
CA ASN A 614 -10.02 26.65 23.27
C ASN A 614 -10.16 25.17 23.67
N VAL A 615 -9.46 24.74 24.73
CA VAL A 615 -9.61 23.39 25.31
C VAL A 615 -11.06 23.14 25.73
N ARG A 616 -11.67 24.07 26.48
CA ARG A 616 -13.07 23.95 26.92
C ARG A 616 -14.03 23.88 25.75
N GLU A 617 -13.82 24.70 24.72
CA GLU A 617 -14.71 24.73 23.57
C GLU A 617 -14.57 23.48 22.70
N VAL A 618 -13.35 22.98 22.46
CA VAL A 618 -13.12 21.71 21.76
C VAL A 618 -13.81 20.56 22.50
N GLN A 619 -13.61 20.44 23.81
CA GLN A 619 -14.24 19.39 24.62
C GLN A 619 -15.77 19.47 24.60
N ARG A 620 -16.32 20.69 24.64
CA ARG A 620 -17.77 20.94 24.54
C ARG A 620 -18.33 20.45 23.21
N ILE A 621 -17.70 20.83 22.08
CA ILE A 621 -18.16 20.43 20.75
C ILE A 621 -18.04 18.91 20.55
N VAL A 622 -16.97 18.29 21.04
CA VAL A 622 -16.81 16.83 21.03
C VAL A 622 -17.98 16.16 21.77
N GLY A 623 -18.34 16.67 22.95
CA GLY A 623 -19.51 16.21 23.71
C GLY A 623 -20.82 16.36 22.93
N ASP A 624 -21.06 17.53 22.34
CA ASP A 624 -22.27 17.79 21.54
C ASP A 624 -22.39 16.83 20.33
N ILE A 625 -21.28 16.51 19.67
CA ILE A 625 -21.27 15.55 18.56
C ILE A 625 -21.65 14.16 19.07
N CYS A 626 -21.09 13.71 20.21
CA CYS A 626 -21.39 12.40 20.79
C CYS A 626 -22.86 12.28 21.19
N ALA A 627 -23.43 13.30 21.84
CA ALA A 627 -24.84 13.33 22.21
C ALA A 627 -25.77 13.28 20.98
N GLN A 628 -25.43 14.01 19.91
CA GLN A 628 -26.19 13.93 18.64
C GLN A 628 -26.11 12.55 17.98
N ILE A 629 -24.95 11.87 18.09
CA ILE A 629 -24.80 10.49 17.63
C ILE A 629 -25.74 9.58 18.42
N VAL A 630 -25.74 9.64 19.75
CA VAL A 630 -26.63 8.82 20.60
C VAL A 630 -28.10 9.08 20.25
N GLN A 631 -28.53 10.35 20.17
CA GLN A 631 -29.89 10.68 19.77
C GLN A 631 -30.26 10.10 18.39
N THR A 632 -29.32 10.17 17.43
CA THR A 632 -29.55 9.58 16.10
C THR A 632 -29.67 8.06 16.16
N LEU A 633 -28.86 7.39 16.98
CA LEU A 633 -28.95 5.94 17.18
C LEU A 633 -30.29 5.54 17.82
N GLN A 634 -30.78 6.33 18.78
CA GLN A 634 -32.10 6.14 19.40
C GLN A 634 -33.23 6.31 18.38
N ASP A 635 -33.17 7.37 17.56
CA ASP A 635 -34.15 7.64 16.50
C ASP A 635 -34.21 6.52 15.45
N LEU A 636 -33.08 5.81 15.26
CA LEU A 636 -32.96 4.64 14.39
C LEU A 636 -33.33 3.33 15.09
N GLY A 637 -33.60 3.35 16.40
CA GLY A 637 -33.89 2.16 17.20
C GLY A 637 -32.67 1.27 17.45
N LEU A 638 -31.45 1.75 17.19
CA LEU A 638 -30.21 0.97 17.34
C LEU A 638 -29.68 0.94 18.78
N THR A 639 -30.18 1.82 19.65
CA THR A 639 -29.87 1.81 21.08
C THR A 639 -31.06 2.24 21.93
N THR A 640 -31.15 1.70 23.14
CA THR A 640 -32.09 2.14 24.18
C THR A 640 -31.41 2.92 25.30
N SER A 641 -30.07 3.07 25.25
CA SER A 641 -29.29 3.80 26.25
C SER A 641 -29.33 5.31 25.98
N ASP A 642 -29.34 6.11 27.04
CA ASP A 642 -29.21 7.58 27.02
C ASP A 642 -27.82 8.07 27.44
N GLU A 643 -26.87 7.16 27.66
CA GLU A 643 -25.49 7.49 28.04
C GLU A 643 -24.69 8.02 26.85
N ASP A 644 -24.13 9.22 26.97
CA ASP A 644 -23.39 9.87 25.88
C ASP A 644 -22.01 9.24 25.59
N PHE A 645 -21.51 8.33 26.44
CA PHE A 645 -20.24 7.64 26.21
C PHE A 645 -20.40 6.54 25.16
N LEU A 646 -19.83 6.77 23.96
CA LEU A 646 -20.15 5.97 22.77
C LEU A 646 -19.66 4.52 22.84
N GLU A 647 -18.64 4.23 23.65
CA GLU A 647 -18.19 2.84 23.90
C GLU A 647 -19.34 1.98 24.44
N TRP A 648 -20.18 2.54 25.31
CA TRP A 648 -21.30 1.82 25.92
C TRP A 648 -22.48 1.59 24.96
N GLN A 649 -22.45 2.21 23.78
CA GLN A 649 -23.47 2.02 22.75
C GLN A 649 -23.17 0.79 21.89
N ARG A 650 -21.91 0.36 21.81
CA ARG A 650 -21.45 -0.74 20.95
C ARG A 650 -22.22 -2.05 21.14
N PRO A 651 -22.47 -2.55 22.37
CA PRO A 651 -23.23 -3.78 22.56
C PRO A 651 -24.67 -3.69 22.05
N TYR A 652 -25.29 -2.51 22.09
CA TYR A 652 -26.64 -2.31 21.54
C TYR A 652 -26.63 -2.37 20.01
N ILE A 653 -25.61 -1.79 19.36
CA ILE A 653 -25.44 -1.90 17.91
C ILE A 653 -25.22 -3.36 17.52
N GLU A 654 -24.32 -4.05 18.20
CA GLU A 654 -23.95 -5.44 17.90
C GLU A 654 -25.11 -6.42 18.14
N ALA A 655 -26.04 -6.12 19.05
CA ALA A 655 -27.26 -6.91 19.23
C ALA A 655 -28.19 -6.91 18.00
N HIS A 656 -27.98 -6.01 17.03
CA HIS A 656 -28.70 -5.99 15.75
C HIS A 656 -28.00 -6.80 14.65
N ILE A 657 -26.78 -7.29 14.90
CA ILE A 657 -26.04 -8.13 13.96
C ILE A 657 -26.58 -9.56 14.06
N THR A 658 -27.07 -10.09 12.95
CA THR A 658 -27.66 -11.43 12.90
C THR A 658 -26.65 -12.55 12.67
N SER A 659 -25.53 -12.22 12.01
CA SER A 659 -24.45 -13.14 11.71
C SER A 659 -23.63 -13.49 12.95
N ASP A 660 -23.34 -14.78 13.12
CA ASP A 660 -22.47 -15.30 14.19
C ASP A 660 -20.97 -15.16 13.87
N ALA A 661 -20.62 -14.53 12.74
CA ALA A 661 -19.22 -14.40 12.31
C ALA A 661 -18.43 -13.53 13.30
N ALA A 662 -17.40 -14.12 13.92
CA ALA A 662 -16.61 -13.46 14.96
C ALA A 662 -15.97 -12.12 14.52
N CYS A 663 -15.68 -11.92 13.23
CA CYS A 663 -15.11 -10.68 12.73
C CYS A 663 -16.07 -9.47 12.77
N LEU A 664 -17.37 -9.70 13.02
CA LEU A 664 -18.39 -8.66 13.09
C LEU A 664 -18.68 -8.19 14.52
N HIS A 665 -18.21 -8.92 15.51
CA HIS A 665 -18.45 -8.63 16.92
C HIS A 665 -17.20 -8.08 17.58
N SER A 666 -17.38 -7.16 18.52
CA SER A 666 -16.26 -6.73 19.35
C SER A 666 -15.93 -7.82 20.38
N LEU A 667 -14.63 -8.06 20.61
CA LEU A 667 -14.14 -9.05 21.58
C LEU A 667 -14.60 -8.75 23.00
#